data_AF-U3TEZ4-F1
#
_entry.id   AF-U3TEZ4-F1
#
_cell.length_a   1.000
_cell.length_b   1.000
_cell.length_c   1.000
_cell.angle_alpha   90.00
_cell.angle_beta   90.00
_cell.angle_gamma   90.00
#
_symmetry.space_group_name_H-M   'P 1'
#
loop_
_entity.id
_entity.type
_entity.pdbx_description
1 polymer ?
#
loop_
_entity_poly.entity_id
_entity_poly.type
_entity_poly.pdbx_seq_one_letter_code
_entity_poly.pdbx_strand_id
1 'polypeptide(L)'
;MSFWRLKLAGIALVFTILLPTVAPAVAAAQESVNTSMNLAVSPYIVLEVLSINFRLVLEKHSWLLQMLDEDERGVVEEIAALEDPRSLSPSEAGRLAQLGIAVNEKIGQMIAERIDEEAVSQVKTREVLARASIVLEKLGRDRGDPILIDLAKALREAARGDPAKAINVLAAAEATVESEGAIEVAAVGSTQAVGVERAIEILSGVASKLEQLKAEIEAEDGGEAEVALESALSGVLLARSILESIAASTTALGDHGSGVGKAVVQRIIEARIQKLEVIYQDISAKIDAIKGEYGTELDQNPEAKKLLEEAEEALAEARERLDAANALLQEGAKVGEIMREIARAQGYLAKAEALASAAEVVLLSGGGETGTATPTATETTGTTGTTTTTTTTTAEEAEESVETEVLAEMAKIEAEIEELQEELDRLEQEAAIAGQSYVQEMLDEARALLDRASTLLAEARSLLDEGKIEEAKERIAQAEAAVERADNKLDTAEAVLEVIEEYAEKAREAIEEAENKLAKAETKLQIAAQLSGSEAVEEAVNKLEEARVKLEAAKEAYRNGRYSEAITLAEEAASTAEEAEKLAEKAIEAAHEAASELLNQVEELLDRVEELRDEIEDLAEKARKAGMLTEDIQAAIEEALQKLDQAESLLEEAASLARDGDIESARQKIGEAIDLIEEVASTASEIRDMVEQAVGDLIEELHHMIEELREKAAELNSKAAKLEAKARRMGDNEAIRLIEEARSKIAEALEKLQDAIDKLSSGSVSEARDDISQAEDLLEEAEEKLDQAKERLRE
;
A
#
# COMPACT_ATOMS: atom_id res chain seq x y z
N MET A 1 21.61 1.52 9.01
CA MET A 1 21.46 2.99 8.94
C MET A 1 20.54 3.42 10.09
N SER A 2 20.95 4.33 10.99
CA SER A 2 20.11 4.65 12.17
C SER A 2 18.85 5.43 11.76
N PHE A 3 17.71 5.10 12.37
CA PHE A 3 16.39 5.70 12.13
C PHE A 3 16.40 7.25 12.13
N TRP A 4 17.34 7.84 12.86
CA TRP A 4 17.58 9.29 12.91
C TRP A 4 18.12 9.88 11.60
N ARG A 5 18.97 9.16 10.85
CA ARG A 5 19.52 9.64 9.56
C ARG A 5 18.48 9.63 8.44
N LEU A 6 17.54 8.68 8.45
CA LEU A 6 16.42 8.64 7.49
C LEU A 6 15.42 9.79 7.69
N LYS A 7 15.13 10.14 8.96
CA LYS A 7 14.28 11.30 9.27
C LYS A 7 14.93 12.61 8.82
N LEU A 8 16.23 12.77 9.04
CA LEU A 8 16.99 13.93 8.57
C LEU A 8 16.98 14.07 7.04
N ALA A 9 17.09 12.95 6.30
CA ALA A 9 17.02 12.96 4.83
C ALA A 9 15.62 13.35 4.30
N GLY A 10 14.54 12.89 4.93
CA GLY A 10 13.16 13.29 4.57
C GLY A 10 12.86 14.76 4.87
N ILE A 11 13.44 15.31 5.94
CA ILE A 11 13.32 16.73 6.30
C ILE A 11 14.14 17.61 5.35
N ALA A 12 15.35 17.17 4.98
CA ALA A 12 16.13 17.83 3.95
C ALA A 12 15.36 17.89 2.63
N LEU A 13 14.64 16.82 2.26
CA LEU A 13 13.80 16.77 1.06
C LEU A 13 12.68 17.84 1.07
N VAL A 14 12.04 18.07 2.22
CA VAL A 14 11.01 19.12 2.37
C VAL A 14 11.63 20.51 2.24
N PHE A 15 12.77 20.77 2.89
CA PHE A 15 13.44 22.08 2.83
C PHE A 15 14.15 22.36 1.49
N THR A 16 14.66 21.32 0.81
CA THR A 16 15.39 21.44 -0.47
C THR A 16 14.53 21.22 -1.71
N ILE A 17 13.29 20.72 -1.62
CA ILE A 17 12.40 20.58 -2.78
C ILE A 17 11.27 21.63 -2.78
N LEU A 18 10.68 21.98 -1.63
CA LEU A 18 9.49 22.85 -1.65
C LEU A 18 9.77 24.34 -1.88
N LEU A 19 10.99 24.85 -1.66
CA LEU A 19 11.34 26.24 -2.01
C LEU A 19 11.99 26.41 -3.39
N PRO A 20 12.98 25.60 -3.80
CA PRO A 20 13.60 25.75 -5.12
C PRO A 20 12.81 25.08 -6.24
N THR A 21 11.61 24.52 -6.02
CA THR A 21 10.66 24.26 -7.12
C THR A 21 9.72 25.44 -7.36
N VAL A 22 9.43 26.24 -6.33
CA VAL A 22 8.59 27.45 -6.43
C VAL A 22 9.38 28.62 -7.03
N ALA A 23 10.67 28.78 -6.71
CA ALA A 23 11.48 29.88 -7.22
C ALA A 23 11.80 29.81 -8.74
N PRO A 24 12.17 28.66 -9.34
CA PRO A 24 12.42 28.54 -10.78
C PRO A 24 11.15 28.42 -11.61
N ALA A 25 10.05 27.88 -11.08
CA ALA A 25 8.75 27.92 -11.75
C ALA A 25 8.25 29.36 -11.92
N VAL A 26 8.57 30.23 -10.96
CA VAL A 26 8.32 31.68 -11.02
C VAL A 26 9.31 32.39 -11.96
N ALA A 27 10.59 31.98 -11.99
CA ALA A 27 11.58 32.51 -12.95
C ALA A 27 11.27 32.13 -14.41
N ALA A 28 10.83 30.89 -14.67
CA ALA A 28 10.41 30.40 -15.99
C ALA A 28 9.07 31.03 -16.45
N ALA A 29 8.19 31.39 -15.52
CA ALA A 29 6.99 32.18 -15.79
C ALA A 29 7.32 33.66 -16.11
N GLN A 30 8.42 34.20 -15.58
CA GLN A 30 8.91 35.55 -15.89
C GLN A 30 9.62 35.64 -17.26
N GLU A 31 10.30 34.57 -17.71
CA GLU A 31 11.04 34.58 -18.98
C GLU A 31 10.13 34.34 -20.22
N SER A 32 8.92 33.78 -20.02
CA SER A 32 8.00 33.42 -21.11
C SER A 32 6.92 34.45 -21.45
N VAL A 33 6.82 35.59 -20.75
CA VAL A 33 5.74 36.58 -21.00
C VAL A 33 6.29 38.01 -21.11
N ASN A 34 6.50 38.44 -22.36
CA ASN A 34 7.00 39.77 -22.71
C ASN A 34 5.89 40.85 -22.74
N THR A 35 4.93 40.82 -21.81
CA THR A 35 3.85 41.82 -21.71
C THR A 35 3.37 42.04 -20.27
N SER A 36 3.88 43.11 -19.65
CA SER A 36 3.25 43.99 -18.65
C SER A 36 2.16 43.45 -17.68
N MET A 37 2.36 42.30 -17.03
CA MET A 37 1.66 41.98 -15.78
C MET A 37 2.67 41.63 -14.70
N ASN A 38 2.74 42.49 -13.68
CA ASN A 38 3.54 42.29 -12.47
C ASN A 38 2.93 41.15 -11.64
N LEU A 39 3.27 39.90 -11.96
CA LEU A 39 3.05 38.75 -11.08
C LEU A 39 4.19 38.72 -10.04
N ALA A 40 4.19 39.70 -9.15
CA ALA A 40 4.92 39.56 -7.88
C ALA A 40 4.15 38.54 -7.06
N VAL A 41 4.78 37.39 -6.75
CA VAL A 41 4.22 36.44 -5.78
C VAL A 41 3.89 37.22 -4.52
N SER A 42 2.64 37.16 -4.11
CA SER A 42 2.14 37.89 -2.95
C SER A 42 2.98 37.51 -1.72
N PRO A 43 3.59 38.47 -0.99
CA PRO A 43 4.39 38.17 0.19
C PRO A 43 3.60 37.41 1.26
N TYR A 44 2.27 37.50 1.22
CA TYR A 44 1.36 36.74 2.08
C TYR A 44 1.42 35.22 1.82
N ILE A 45 1.53 34.77 0.56
CA ILE A 45 1.64 33.35 0.22
C ILE A 45 2.99 32.78 0.71
N VAL A 46 4.05 33.57 0.57
CA VAL A 46 5.38 33.21 1.06
C VAL A 46 5.36 33.05 2.59
N LEU A 47 4.66 33.94 3.30
CA LEU A 47 4.53 33.87 4.76
C LEU A 47 3.66 32.71 5.24
N GLU A 48 2.60 32.33 4.52
CA GLU A 48 1.80 31.15 4.84
C GLU A 48 2.67 29.87 4.81
N VAL A 49 3.49 29.71 3.76
CA VAL A 49 4.40 28.56 3.63
C VAL A 49 5.50 28.59 4.69
N LEU A 50 6.11 29.75 4.93
CA LEU A 50 7.16 29.89 5.95
C LEU A 50 6.63 29.68 7.37
N SER A 51 5.39 30.11 7.69
CA SER A 51 4.77 29.91 9.00
C SER A 51 4.61 28.43 9.33
N ILE A 52 4.18 27.62 8.36
CA ILE A 52 4.06 26.16 8.52
C ILE A 52 5.45 25.53 8.75
N ASN A 53 6.44 25.90 7.92
CA ASN A 53 7.80 25.36 8.04
C ASN A 53 8.43 25.73 9.39
N PHE A 54 8.26 26.96 9.85
CA PHE A 54 8.85 27.44 11.10
C PHE A 54 8.14 26.90 12.35
N ARG A 55 6.82 26.65 12.31
CA ARG A 55 6.12 25.89 13.36
C ARG A 55 6.69 24.48 13.49
N LEU A 56 6.96 23.80 12.38
CA LEU A 56 7.58 22.48 12.39
C LEU A 56 9.00 22.51 12.99
N VAL A 57 9.80 23.53 12.66
CA VAL A 57 11.14 23.73 13.23
C VAL A 57 11.08 23.94 14.75
N LEU A 58 10.14 24.76 15.23
CA LEU A 58 9.92 25.02 16.65
C LEU A 58 9.49 23.76 17.42
N GLU A 59 8.56 22.99 16.86
CA GLU A 59 7.98 21.81 17.51
C GLU A 59 8.96 20.63 17.55
N LYS A 60 9.64 20.35 16.43
CA LYS A 60 10.36 19.08 16.24
C LYS A 60 11.88 19.21 16.17
N HIS A 61 12.40 20.42 15.98
CA HIS A 61 13.82 20.64 15.70
C HIS A 61 14.42 21.81 16.48
N SER A 62 14.13 21.87 17.78
CA SER A 62 14.65 22.89 18.71
C SER A 62 16.18 23.06 18.70
N TRP A 63 16.94 22.06 18.23
CA TRP A 63 18.38 22.16 18.06
C TRP A 63 18.79 23.09 16.91
N LEU A 64 18.00 23.22 15.84
CA LEU A 64 18.27 24.15 14.73
C LEU A 64 18.18 25.60 15.21
N LEU A 65 17.23 25.87 16.11
CA LEU A 65 17.07 27.19 16.73
C LEU A 65 18.27 27.59 17.59
N GLN A 66 19.05 26.63 18.12
CA GLN A 66 20.27 26.91 18.89
C GLN A 66 21.45 27.34 18.02
N MET A 67 21.36 27.15 16.69
CA MET A 67 22.39 27.50 15.72
C MET A 67 22.10 28.81 14.96
N LEU A 68 20.86 29.30 15.04
CA LEU A 68 20.48 30.63 14.58
C LEU A 68 20.92 31.69 15.59
N ASP A 69 21.26 32.89 15.11
CA ASP A 69 21.45 34.02 16.01
C ASP A 69 20.11 34.55 16.56
N GLU A 70 20.18 35.48 17.51
CA GLU A 70 19.00 35.96 18.24
C GLU A 70 18.02 36.71 17.34
N ASP A 71 18.52 37.42 16.32
CA ASP A 71 17.69 38.14 15.35
C ASP A 71 17.00 37.15 14.40
N GLU A 72 17.73 36.13 13.92
CA GLU A 72 17.19 35.06 13.06
C GLU A 72 16.15 34.20 13.78
N ARG A 73 16.39 33.87 15.05
CA ARG A 73 15.40 33.15 15.88
C ARG A 73 14.14 33.99 16.07
N GLY A 74 14.29 35.30 16.30
CA GLY A 74 13.16 36.23 16.40
C GLY A 74 12.28 36.19 15.14
N VAL A 75 12.89 36.15 13.94
CA VAL A 75 12.16 36.04 12.67
C VAL A 75 11.40 34.71 12.55
N VAL A 76 11.99 33.59 13.00
CA VAL A 76 11.32 32.27 12.99
C VAL A 76 10.11 32.26 13.90
N GLU A 77 10.25 32.76 15.13
CA GLU A 77 9.18 32.82 16.13
C GLU A 77 8.07 33.79 15.68
N GLU A 78 8.43 34.97 15.17
CA GLU A 78 7.50 35.99 14.68
C GLU A 78 6.66 35.46 13.51
N ILE A 79 7.26 34.77 12.53
CA ILE A 79 6.54 34.21 11.38
C ILE A 79 5.73 32.96 11.75
N ALA A 80 6.23 32.12 12.67
CA ALA A 80 5.51 30.95 13.15
C ALA A 80 4.26 31.29 13.96
N ALA A 81 4.28 32.43 14.68
CA ALA A 81 3.16 32.93 15.48
C ALA A 81 2.08 33.64 14.66
N LEU A 82 2.27 33.84 13.35
CA LEU A 82 1.23 34.41 12.48
C LEU A 82 0.09 33.41 12.26
N GLU A 83 -1.06 33.68 12.87
CA GLU A 83 -2.31 32.95 12.60
C GLU A 83 -2.88 33.29 11.22
N ASP A 84 -2.83 34.57 10.82
CA ASP A 84 -3.18 35.04 9.48
C ASP A 84 -2.16 36.09 8.98
N PRO A 85 -1.31 35.75 7.98
CA PRO A 85 -0.34 36.68 7.40
C PRO A 85 -0.98 37.94 6.79
N ARG A 86 -2.27 37.90 6.42
CA ARG A 86 -2.99 39.03 5.82
C ARG A 86 -3.31 40.15 6.81
N SER A 87 -3.15 39.89 8.11
CA SER A 87 -3.22 40.91 9.15
C SER A 87 -2.07 41.93 9.08
N LEU A 88 -0.97 41.59 8.38
CA LEU A 88 0.20 42.44 8.23
C LEU A 88 0.04 43.47 7.12
N SER A 89 0.61 44.66 7.32
CA SER A 89 0.71 45.66 6.26
C SER A 89 1.54 45.13 5.07
N PRO A 90 1.27 45.53 3.81
CA PRO A 90 2.01 45.01 2.66
C PRO A 90 3.54 45.21 2.73
N SER A 91 3.98 46.31 3.34
CA SER A 91 5.40 46.59 3.58
C SER A 91 6.03 45.65 4.62
N GLU A 92 5.26 45.29 5.63
CA GLU A 92 5.70 44.43 6.72
C GLU A 92 5.69 42.96 6.31
N ALA A 93 4.65 42.54 5.59
CA ALA A 93 4.58 41.24 4.94
C ALA A 93 5.75 41.05 3.97
N GLY A 94 6.09 42.07 3.17
CA GLY A 94 7.25 42.05 2.29
C GLY A 94 8.58 41.91 3.02
N ARG A 95 8.76 42.64 4.13
CA ARG A 95 9.97 42.57 4.97
C ARG A 95 10.13 41.20 5.62
N LEU A 96 9.06 40.69 6.24
CA LEU A 96 9.08 39.39 6.92
C LEU A 96 9.25 38.24 5.94
N ALA A 97 8.62 38.30 4.76
CA ALA A 97 8.83 37.30 3.71
C ALA A 97 10.31 37.23 3.28
N GLN A 98 10.97 38.37 3.09
CA GLN A 98 12.38 38.41 2.71
C GLN A 98 13.31 37.87 3.79
N LEU A 99 13.10 38.28 5.05
CA LEU A 99 13.89 37.79 6.18
C LEU A 99 13.64 36.29 6.42
N GLY A 100 12.39 35.84 6.34
CA GLY A 100 12.03 34.44 6.51
C GLY A 100 12.60 33.54 5.41
N ILE A 101 12.66 34.00 4.15
CA ILE A 101 13.35 33.26 3.07
C ILE A 101 14.83 33.07 3.40
N ALA A 102 15.52 34.15 3.80
CA ALA A 102 16.95 34.09 4.12
C ALA A 102 17.26 33.15 5.29
N VAL A 103 16.44 33.20 6.35
CA VAL A 103 16.57 32.29 7.50
C VAL A 103 16.27 30.84 7.11
N ASN A 104 15.24 30.62 6.29
CA ASN A 104 14.87 29.29 5.80
C ASN A 104 15.96 28.66 4.91
N GLU A 105 16.61 29.47 4.07
CA GLU A 105 17.75 29.05 3.25
C GLU A 105 18.95 28.66 4.12
N LYS A 106 19.26 29.45 5.16
CA LYS A 106 20.31 29.14 6.12
C LYS A 106 20.02 27.86 6.90
N ILE A 107 18.78 27.64 7.33
CA ILE A 107 18.35 26.37 7.94
C ILE A 107 18.56 25.21 6.96
N GLY A 108 18.20 25.37 5.69
CA GLY A 108 18.46 24.39 4.64
C GLY A 108 19.94 24.04 4.48
N GLN A 109 20.82 25.06 4.50
CA GLN A 109 22.28 24.87 4.44
C GLN A 109 22.81 24.13 5.68
N MET A 110 22.37 24.48 6.89
CA MET A 110 22.76 23.78 8.12
C MET A 110 22.32 22.31 8.14
N ILE A 111 21.15 22.01 7.55
CA ILE A 111 20.67 20.64 7.40
C ILE A 111 21.54 19.90 6.37
N ALA A 112 21.84 20.53 5.23
CA ALA A 112 22.69 19.96 4.19
C ALA A 112 24.11 19.66 4.66
N GLU A 113 24.74 20.57 5.42
CA GLU A 113 26.08 20.40 5.99
C GLU A 113 26.17 19.26 7.02
N ARG A 114 25.04 18.82 7.58
CA ARG A 114 24.99 17.80 8.64
C ARG A 114 24.59 16.41 8.15
N ILE A 115 24.28 16.27 6.86
CA ILE A 115 23.93 15.00 6.23
C ILE A 115 25.13 14.56 5.36
N ASP A 116 25.71 13.38 5.66
CA ASP A 116 26.76 12.74 4.83
C ASP A 116 26.35 12.78 3.34
N GLU A 117 27.19 13.34 2.46
CA GLU A 117 26.98 13.36 0.99
C GLU A 117 26.67 11.97 0.42
N GLU A 118 27.22 10.92 1.05
CA GLU A 118 26.98 9.53 0.72
C GLU A 118 25.55 9.06 1.06
N ALA A 119 24.92 9.61 2.10
CA ALA A 119 23.53 9.33 2.45
C ALA A 119 22.54 10.06 1.52
N VAL A 120 22.89 11.27 1.05
CA VAL A 120 22.08 12.02 0.07
C VAL A 120 22.15 11.37 -1.30
N SER A 121 23.35 10.96 -1.74
CA SER A 121 23.55 10.17 -2.96
C SER A 121 22.71 8.89 -2.94
N GLN A 122 22.82 8.09 -1.88
CA GLN A 122 22.06 6.84 -1.76
C GLN A 122 20.54 7.06 -1.71
N VAL A 123 20.04 8.12 -1.08
CA VAL A 123 18.60 8.41 -1.05
C VAL A 123 18.10 8.87 -2.42
N LYS A 124 18.86 9.72 -3.13
CA LYS A 124 18.51 10.17 -4.48
C LYS A 124 18.53 9.03 -5.49
N THR A 125 19.55 8.18 -5.47
CA THR A 125 19.63 6.98 -6.31
C THR A 125 18.45 6.04 -6.04
N ARG A 126 18.09 5.82 -4.77
CA ARG A 126 16.93 5.00 -4.41
C ARG A 126 15.60 5.60 -4.88
N GLU A 127 15.46 6.91 -4.83
CA GLU A 127 14.25 7.60 -5.30
C GLU A 127 14.11 7.54 -6.82
N VAL A 128 15.20 7.71 -7.57
CA VAL A 128 15.22 7.58 -9.03
C VAL A 128 14.89 6.14 -9.44
N LEU A 129 15.49 5.14 -8.79
CA LEU A 129 15.19 3.72 -9.03
C LEU A 129 13.73 3.37 -8.67
N ALA A 130 13.19 3.93 -7.59
CA ALA A 130 11.80 3.74 -7.20
C ALA A 130 10.83 4.37 -8.22
N ARG A 131 11.12 5.59 -8.71
CA ARG A 131 10.29 6.24 -9.75
C ARG A 131 10.34 5.49 -11.07
N ALA A 132 11.53 5.05 -11.48
CA ALA A 132 11.70 4.20 -12.67
C ALA A 132 10.91 2.90 -12.55
N SER A 133 10.91 2.26 -11.36
CA SER A 133 10.11 1.05 -11.11
C SER A 133 8.62 1.27 -11.30
N ILE A 134 8.07 2.40 -10.83
CA ILE A 134 6.63 2.68 -10.92
C ILE A 134 6.21 2.90 -12.36
N VAL A 135 7.05 3.61 -13.14
CA VAL A 135 6.79 3.86 -14.56
C VAL A 135 6.83 2.55 -15.35
N LEU A 136 7.83 1.70 -15.11
CA LEU A 136 7.99 0.42 -15.79
C LEU A 136 6.91 -0.58 -15.42
N GLU A 137 6.49 -0.65 -14.15
CA GLU A 137 5.40 -1.53 -13.71
C GLU A 137 4.07 -1.11 -14.35
N LYS A 138 3.80 0.20 -14.42
CA LYS A 138 2.60 0.72 -15.07
C LYS A 138 2.61 0.40 -16.57
N LEU A 139 3.75 0.62 -17.24
CA LEU A 139 3.91 0.28 -18.65
C LEU A 139 3.78 -1.23 -18.91
N GLY A 140 4.30 -2.07 -18.01
CA GLY A 140 4.19 -3.52 -18.08
C GLY A 140 2.74 -3.99 -17.90
N ARG A 141 2.01 -3.46 -16.92
CA ARG A 141 0.59 -3.79 -16.72
C ARG A 141 -0.30 -3.29 -17.86
N ASP A 142 -0.09 -2.06 -18.34
CA ASP A 142 -0.87 -1.48 -19.44
C ASP A 142 -0.66 -2.23 -20.76
N ARG A 143 0.46 -2.95 -20.90
CA ARG A 143 0.83 -3.67 -22.12
C ARG A 143 0.83 -5.19 -22.00
N GLY A 144 0.59 -5.73 -20.79
CA GLY A 144 0.67 -7.16 -20.51
C GLY A 144 2.07 -7.75 -20.68
N ASP A 145 3.12 -6.97 -20.42
CA ASP A 145 4.52 -7.36 -20.64
C ASP A 145 5.18 -7.73 -19.28
N PRO A 146 5.36 -9.04 -18.99
CA PRO A 146 5.87 -9.51 -17.70
C PRO A 146 7.33 -9.10 -17.46
N ILE A 147 8.12 -8.91 -18.52
CA ILE A 147 9.54 -8.53 -18.42
C ILE A 147 9.65 -7.10 -17.86
N LEU A 148 8.79 -6.18 -18.28
CA LEU A 148 8.76 -4.81 -17.74
C LEU A 148 8.31 -4.77 -16.28
N ILE A 149 7.41 -5.69 -15.89
CA ILE A 149 6.95 -5.83 -14.51
C ILE A 149 8.07 -6.39 -13.63
N ASP A 150 8.83 -7.38 -14.11
CA ASP A 150 9.93 -7.97 -13.35
C ASP A 150 11.15 -7.04 -13.28
N LEU A 151 11.44 -6.29 -14.35
CA LEU A 151 12.43 -5.22 -14.32
C LEU A 151 12.04 -4.11 -13.33
N ALA A 152 10.75 -3.76 -13.26
CA ALA A 152 10.25 -2.85 -12.25
C ALA A 152 10.42 -3.40 -10.83
N LYS A 153 10.13 -4.68 -10.60
CA LYS A 153 10.39 -5.33 -9.30
C LYS A 153 11.87 -5.29 -8.94
N ALA A 154 12.76 -5.57 -9.89
CA ALA A 154 14.21 -5.52 -9.72
C ALA A 154 14.70 -4.12 -9.30
N LEU A 155 14.24 -3.07 -9.98
CA LEU A 155 14.58 -1.68 -9.67
C LEU A 155 14.01 -1.24 -8.32
N ARG A 156 12.85 -1.76 -7.93
CA ARG A 156 12.24 -1.54 -6.61
C ARG A 156 13.03 -2.21 -5.49
N GLU A 157 13.60 -3.39 -5.74
CA GLU A 157 14.50 -4.05 -4.80
C GLU A 157 15.86 -3.34 -4.69
N ALA A 158 16.41 -2.89 -5.82
CA ALA A 158 17.60 -2.04 -5.86
C ALA A 158 17.40 -0.76 -5.03
N ALA A 159 16.23 -0.12 -5.17
CA ALA A 159 15.84 1.05 -4.39
C ALA A 159 15.72 0.77 -2.87
N ARG A 160 15.54 -0.49 -2.46
CA ARG A 160 15.49 -0.89 -1.03
C ARG A 160 16.86 -1.17 -0.42
N GLY A 161 17.93 -1.20 -1.22
CA GLY A 161 19.31 -1.14 -0.74
C GLY A 161 20.13 -2.42 -0.82
N ASP A 162 19.78 -3.35 -1.70
CA ASP A 162 20.59 -4.55 -1.98
C ASP A 162 21.01 -4.57 -3.47
N PRO A 163 22.10 -3.86 -3.84
CA PRO A 163 22.57 -3.82 -5.22
C PRO A 163 23.04 -5.19 -5.74
N ALA A 164 23.44 -6.13 -4.86
CA ALA A 164 23.83 -7.48 -5.26
C ALA A 164 22.61 -8.31 -5.71
N LYS A 165 21.46 -8.17 -5.04
CA LYS A 165 20.19 -8.74 -5.52
C LYS A 165 19.71 -8.09 -6.81
N ALA A 166 19.84 -6.77 -6.95
CA ALA A 166 19.47 -6.07 -8.17
C ALA A 166 20.29 -6.54 -9.39
N ILE A 167 21.60 -6.75 -9.21
CA ILE A 167 22.49 -7.31 -10.24
C ILE A 167 22.10 -8.76 -10.55
N ASN A 168 21.76 -9.59 -9.55
CA ASN A 168 21.32 -10.96 -9.79
C ASN A 168 19.95 -11.04 -10.49
N VAL A 169 19.03 -10.11 -10.19
CA VAL A 169 17.71 -10.04 -10.85
C VAL A 169 17.81 -9.39 -12.23
N LEU A 170 18.73 -8.43 -12.45
CA LEU A 170 19.03 -7.90 -13.77
C LEU A 170 19.76 -8.92 -14.65
N ALA A 171 20.68 -9.71 -14.09
CA ALA A 171 21.31 -10.84 -14.77
C ALA A 171 20.32 -11.98 -15.03
N ALA A 172 19.35 -12.19 -14.13
CA ALA A 172 18.24 -13.12 -14.34
C ALA A 172 17.28 -12.60 -15.42
N ALA A 173 16.93 -11.31 -15.43
CA ALA A 173 16.09 -10.69 -16.45
C ALA A 173 16.79 -10.61 -17.81
N GLU A 174 18.11 -10.40 -17.84
CA GLU A 174 18.96 -10.52 -19.03
C GLU A 174 18.96 -11.98 -19.52
N ALA A 175 19.10 -12.96 -18.63
CA ALA A 175 18.97 -14.38 -18.97
C ALA A 175 17.55 -14.77 -19.39
N THR A 176 16.50 -14.15 -18.84
CA THR A 176 15.10 -14.38 -19.22
C THR A 176 14.79 -13.74 -20.58
N VAL A 177 15.26 -12.52 -20.85
CA VAL A 177 15.16 -11.86 -22.17
C VAL A 177 15.97 -12.60 -23.22
N GLU A 178 17.16 -13.11 -22.88
CA GLU A 178 17.94 -13.99 -23.77
C GLU A 178 17.28 -15.35 -23.97
N SER A 179 16.63 -15.93 -22.94
CA SER A 179 15.97 -17.23 -23.04
C SER A 179 14.62 -17.16 -23.75
N GLU A 180 13.73 -16.24 -23.36
CA GLU A 180 12.43 -16.01 -24.01
C GLU A 180 12.61 -15.41 -25.40
N GLY A 181 13.55 -14.47 -25.59
CA GLY A 181 13.90 -13.96 -26.91
C GLY A 181 14.52 -15.02 -27.84
N ALA A 182 15.24 -16.01 -27.31
CA ALA A 182 15.71 -17.16 -28.09
C ALA A 182 14.62 -18.23 -28.31
N ILE A 183 13.70 -18.41 -27.35
CA ILE A 183 12.61 -19.40 -27.40
C ILE A 183 11.49 -18.91 -28.34
N GLU A 184 11.10 -17.64 -28.32
CA GLU A 184 10.09 -17.09 -29.24
C GLU A 184 10.61 -17.04 -30.69
N VAL A 185 11.90 -16.76 -30.88
CA VAL A 185 12.55 -16.79 -32.21
C VAL A 185 12.73 -18.23 -32.73
N ALA A 186 12.86 -19.23 -31.84
CA ALA A 186 12.88 -20.64 -32.22
C ALA A 186 11.47 -21.24 -32.45
N ALA A 187 10.45 -20.73 -31.76
CA ALA A 187 9.08 -21.25 -31.81
C ALA A 187 8.27 -20.70 -33.00
N VAL A 188 8.55 -19.48 -33.50
CA VAL A 188 7.78 -18.88 -34.61
C VAL A 188 8.44 -19.18 -35.96
N GLY A 189 8.34 -20.46 -36.36
CA GLY A 189 8.55 -20.91 -37.74
C GLY A 189 7.44 -20.53 -38.73
N SER A 190 6.45 -19.70 -38.34
CA SER A 190 5.41 -19.23 -39.27
C SER A 190 4.95 -17.78 -39.02
N THR A 191 5.44 -16.88 -39.89
CA THR A 191 4.66 -15.82 -40.55
C THR A 191 3.81 -14.86 -39.73
N GLN A 192 4.36 -14.13 -38.75
CA GLN A 192 3.83 -12.79 -38.45
C GLN A 192 4.96 -11.78 -38.25
N ALA A 193 5.38 -11.14 -39.36
CA ALA A 193 6.28 -9.99 -39.37
C ALA A 193 5.85 -8.85 -38.43
N VAL A 194 4.56 -8.80 -38.08
CA VAL A 194 3.94 -7.84 -37.16
C VAL A 194 4.47 -7.95 -35.73
N GLY A 195 4.82 -9.16 -35.25
CA GLY A 195 5.35 -9.36 -33.90
C GLY A 195 6.78 -8.84 -33.76
N VAL A 196 7.63 -9.15 -34.75
CA VAL A 196 9.04 -8.74 -34.76
C VAL A 196 9.19 -7.22 -34.94
N GLU A 197 8.41 -6.61 -35.84
CA GLU A 197 8.42 -5.14 -36.01
C GLU A 197 7.97 -4.42 -34.72
N ARG A 198 6.98 -4.97 -34.02
CA ARG A 198 6.49 -4.40 -32.76
C ARG A 198 7.49 -4.57 -31.61
N ALA A 199 8.20 -5.71 -31.55
CA ALA A 199 9.29 -5.91 -30.60
C ALA A 199 10.47 -4.96 -30.88
N ILE A 200 10.83 -4.73 -32.15
CA ILE A 200 11.85 -3.73 -32.54
C ILE A 200 11.42 -2.32 -32.13
N GLU A 201 10.14 -1.96 -32.33
CA GLU A 201 9.60 -0.66 -31.92
C GLU A 201 9.65 -0.48 -30.39
N ILE A 202 9.31 -1.52 -29.63
CA ILE A 202 9.38 -1.53 -28.16
C ILE A 202 10.83 -1.37 -27.70
N LEU A 203 11.76 -2.18 -28.22
CA LEU A 203 13.18 -2.10 -27.87
C LEU A 203 13.82 -0.76 -28.30
N SER A 204 13.38 -0.17 -29.41
CA SER A 204 13.82 1.18 -29.83
C SER A 204 13.34 2.25 -28.85
N GLY A 205 12.10 2.13 -28.36
CA GLY A 205 11.55 3.01 -27.32
C GLY A 205 12.25 2.86 -25.97
N VAL A 206 12.66 1.64 -25.61
CA VAL A 206 13.42 1.37 -24.38
C VAL A 206 14.86 1.89 -24.51
N ALA A 207 15.55 1.63 -25.63
CA ALA A 207 16.90 2.13 -25.89
C ALA A 207 16.94 3.67 -25.87
N SER A 208 15.99 4.34 -26.53
CA SER A 208 15.93 5.81 -26.53
C SER A 208 15.72 6.41 -25.13
N LYS A 209 14.93 5.75 -24.28
CA LYS A 209 14.73 6.18 -22.89
C LYS A 209 15.96 5.91 -22.02
N LEU A 210 16.65 4.80 -22.24
CA LEU A 210 17.91 4.48 -21.57
C LEU A 210 19.03 5.43 -21.99
N GLU A 211 19.11 5.82 -23.26
CA GLU A 211 20.03 6.86 -23.75
C GLU A 211 19.72 8.24 -23.14
N GLN A 212 18.44 8.59 -23.01
CA GLN A 212 18.03 9.83 -22.35
C GLN A 212 18.43 9.82 -20.87
N LEU A 213 18.16 8.73 -20.15
CA LEU A 213 18.57 8.54 -18.76
C LEU A 213 20.10 8.56 -18.60
N LYS A 214 20.85 7.97 -19.54
CA LYS A 214 22.31 8.03 -19.56
C LYS A 214 22.80 9.46 -19.71
N ALA A 215 22.25 10.24 -20.63
CA ALA A 215 22.62 11.64 -20.84
C ALA A 215 22.28 12.54 -19.63
N GLU A 216 21.18 12.24 -18.92
CA GLU A 216 20.82 12.91 -17.67
C GLU A 216 21.80 12.56 -16.53
N ILE A 217 22.31 11.32 -16.49
CA ILE A 217 23.27 10.83 -15.48
C ILE A 217 24.72 11.25 -15.78
N GLU A 218 25.15 11.28 -17.05
CA GLU A 218 26.46 11.77 -17.50
C GLU A 218 26.64 13.28 -17.21
N ALA A 219 25.54 14.05 -17.19
CA ALA A 219 25.57 15.46 -16.81
C ALA A 219 25.81 15.71 -15.30
N GLU A 220 25.69 14.67 -14.47
CA GLU A 220 25.71 14.74 -13.01
C GLU A 220 26.82 13.87 -12.35
N ASP A 221 27.83 13.44 -13.12
CA ASP A 221 29.03 12.69 -12.65
C ASP A 221 28.69 11.30 -12.03
N GLY A 222 27.94 10.49 -12.78
CA GLY A 222 27.19 9.31 -12.31
C GLY A 222 27.89 7.95 -12.12
N GLY A 223 29.21 7.85 -12.24
CA GLY A 223 30.02 6.68 -11.82
C GLY A 223 29.44 5.29 -12.17
N GLU A 224 29.23 4.43 -11.15
CA GLU A 224 28.78 3.03 -11.33
C GLU A 224 27.38 2.87 -11.94
N ALA A 225 26.50 3.88 -11.77
CA ALA A 225 25.18 3.87 -12.39
C ALA A 225 25.27 4.05 -13.91
N GLU A 226 26.26 4.81 -14.38
CA GLU A 226 26.55 4.98 -15.80
C GLU A 226 27.01 3.67 -16.44
N VAL A 227 27.88 2.91 -15.77
CA VAL A 227 28.37 1.59 -16.22
C VAL A 227 27.23 0.57 -16.30
N ALA A 228 26.34 0.54 -15.31
CA ALA A 228 25.18 -0.35 -15.31
C ALA A 228 24.16 0.02 -16.41
N LEU A 229 23.91 1.32 -16.64
CA LEU A 229 23.08 1.80 -17.74
C LEU A 229 23.71 1.52 -19.11
N GLU A 230 25.02 1.64 -19.23
CA GLU A 230 25.74 1.37 -20.47
C GLU A 230 25.72 -0.13 -20.82
N SER A 231 25.80 -1.00 -19.80
CA SER A 231 25.62 -2.45 -19.94
C SER A 231 24.19 -2.80 -20.36
N ALA A 232 23.18 -2.24 -19.68
CA ALA A 232 21.77 -2.47 -20.00
C ALA A 232 21.41 -1.93 -21.39
N LEU A 233 21.91 -0.75 -21.75
CA LEU A 233 21.74 -0.17 -23.08
C LEU A 233 22.42 -1.04 -24.15
N SER A 234 23.61 -1.56 -23.87
CA SER A 234 24.32 -2.49 -24.78
C SER A 234 23.53 -3.79 -24.98
N GLY A 235 22.95 -4.36 -23.93
CA GLY A 235 22.09 -5.55 -24.01
C GLY A 235 20.81 -5.30 -24.82
N VAL A 236 20.12 -4.19 -24.57
CA VAL A 236 18.91 -3.80 -25.32
C VAL A 236 19.22 -3.52 -26.80
N LEU A 237 20.33 -2.84 -27.09
CA LEU A 237 20.77 -2.58 -28.47
C LEU A 237 21.22 -3.87 -29.18
N LEU A 238 21.81 -4.83 -28.46
CA LEU A 238 22.16 -6.14 -29.00
C LEU A 238 20.90 -6.96 -29.34
N ALA A 239 19.94 -7.04 -28.40
CA ALA A 239 18.65 -7.70 -28.62
C ALA A 239 17.89 -7.07 -29.80
N ARG A 240 17.89 -5.73 -29.88
CA ARG A 240 17.32 -4.99 -31.01
C ARG A 240 18.04 -5.31 -32.33
N SER A 241 19.37 -5.32 -32.34
CA SER A 241 20.17 -5.67 -33.53
C SER A 241 19.89 -7.09 -34.02
N ILE A 242 19.70 -8.03 -33.09
CA ILE A 242 19.28 -9.41 -33.39
C ILE A 242 17.89 -9.43 -34.02
N LEU A 243 16.90 -8.74 -33.43
CA LEU A 243 15.54 -8.66 -33.97
C LEU A 243 15.46 -7.90 -35.30
N GLU A 244 16.22 -6.81 -35.48
CA GLU A 244 16.33 -6.08 -36.75
C GLU A 244 16.98 -6.93 -37.84
N SER A 245 17.95 -7.78 -37.49
CA SER A 245 18.52 -8.78 -38.39
C SER A 245 17.48 -9.84 -38.79
N ILE A 246 16.63 -10.27 -37.84
CA ILE A 246 15.52 -11.20 -38.07
C ILE A 246 14.42 -10.56 -38.94
N ALA A 247 14.04 -9.30 -38.69
CA ALA A 247 13.06 -8.54 -39.47
C ALA A 247 13.53 -8.25 -40.91
N ALA A 248 14.81 -7.87 -41.06
CA ALA A 248 15.42 -7.66 -42.38
C ALA A 248 15.54 -8.99 -43.16
N SER A 249 15.72 -10.11 -42.47
CA SER A 249 15.71 -11.43 -43.10
C SER A 249 14.31 -11.87 -43.54
N THR A 250 13.27 -11.58 -42.75
CA THR A 250 11.87 -11.95 -43.05
C THR A 250 11.23 -11.10 -44.15
N THR A 251 11.61 -9.82 -44.29
CA THR A 251 11.17 -8.97 -45.43
C THR A 251 11.93 -9.26 -46.73
N ALA A 252 13.12 -9.87 -46.68
CA ALA A 252 13.90 -10.24 -47.86
C ALA A 252 13.64 -11.68 -48.37
N LEU A 253 12.85 -12.49 -47.66
CA LEU A 253 12.63 -13.92 -47.95
C LEU A 253 11.28 -14.19 -48.64
N GLY A 254 11.15 -13.68 -49.86
CA GLY A 254 10.43 -14.41 -50.92
C GLY A 254 11.45 -15.27 -51.67
N ASP A 255 11.41 -16.58 -51.47
CA ASP A 255 12.12 -17.61 -52.23
C ASP A 255 13.65 -17.44 -52.40
N HIS A 256 14.42 -17.89 -51.39
CA HIS A 256 15.63 -18.73 -51.50
C HIS A 256 16.55 -18.53 -50.28
N GLY A 257 16.98 -19.64 -49.67
CA GLY A 257 17.79 -19.68 -48.45
C GLY A 257 19.10 -18.90 -48.58
N SER A 258 19.38 -18.06 -47.57
CA SER A 258 20.64 -17.32 -47.47
C SER A 258 21.13 -17.30 -46.02
N GLY A 259 22.45 -17.38 -45.83
CA GLY A 259 23.16 -17.85 -44.63
C GLY A 259 23.02 -17.06 -43.32
N VAL A 260 22.12 -16.09 -43.23
CA VAL A 260 21.93 -15.27 -42.01
C VAL A 260 21.20 -16.04 -40.92
N GLY A 261 20.16 -16.80 -41.24
CA GLY A 261 19.48 -17.67 -40.26
C GLY A 261 20.40 -18.79 -39.74
N LYS A 262 21.29 -19.29 -40.60
CA LYS A 262 22.33 -20.27 -40.19
C LYS A 262 23.34 -19.63 -39.22
N ALA A 263 23.71 -18.37 -39.44
CA ALA A 263 24.65 -17.65 -38.57
C ALA A 263 24.07 -17.33 -37.18
N VAL A 264 22.78 -17.02 -37.07
CA VAL A 264 22.12 -16.76 -35.79
C VAL A 264 22.00 -18.05 -34.97
N VAL A 265 21.49 -19.13 -35.57
CA VAL A 265 21.41 -20.44 -34.90
C VAL A 265 22.80 -20.93 -34.52
N GLN A 266 23.80 -20.75 -35.40
CA GLN A 266 25.18 -21.06 -35.10
C GLN A 266 25.69 -20.29 -33.87
N ARG A 267 25.44 -18.97 -33.76
CA ARG A 267 25.87 -18.17 -32.59
C ARG A 267 25.20 -18.61 -31.28
N ILE A 268 23.92 -18.98 -31.30
CA ILE A 268 23.22 -19.48 -30.12
C ILE A 268 23.85 -20.80 -29.64
N ILE A 269 24.17 -21.69 -30.59
CA ILE A 269 24.85 -22.96 -30.29
C ILE A 269 26.28 -22.71 -29.79
N GLU A 270 27.04 -21.79 -30.41
CA GLU A 270 28.38 -21.38 -29.96
C GLU A 270 28.34 -20.86 -28.51
N ALA A 271 27.38 -19.98 -28.20
CA ALA A 271 27.20 -19.45 -26.85
C ALA A 271 26.84 -20.55 -25.83
N ARG A 272 26.00 -21.52 -26.23
CA ARG A 272 25.64 -22.64 -25.34
C ARG A 272 26.81 -23.57 -25.08
N ILE A 273 27.62 -23.87 -26.10
CA ILE A 273 28.85 -24.65 -25.93
C ILE A 273 29.84 -23.91 -25.03
N GLN A 274 30.04 -22.59 -25.23
CA GLN A 274 30.90 -21.77 -24.37
C GLN A 274 30.46 -21.78 -22.91
N LYS A 275 29.15 -21.70 -22.63
CA LYS A 275 28.64 -21.79 -21.25
C LYS A 275 28.95 -23.13 -20.59
N LEU A 276 28.81 -24.23 -21.34
CA LEU A 276 29.17 -25.55 -20.83
C LEU A 276 30.68 -25.73 -20.67
N GLU A 277 31.48 -25.06 -21.50
CA GLU A 277 32.94 -25.03 -21.36
C GLU A 277 33.37 -24.36 -20.04
N VAL A 278 32.66 -23.31 -19.61
CA VAL A 278 32.88 -22.67 -18.30
C VAL A 278 32.53 -23.62 -17.16
N ILE A 279 31.36 -24.26 -17.23
CA ILE A 279 30.93 -25.25 -16.22
C ILE A 279 31.92 -26.42 -16.14
N TYR A 280 32.42 -26.90 -17.29
CA TYR A 280 33.48 -27.90 -17.35
C TYR A 280 34.74 -27.45 -16.60
N GLN A 281 35.18 -26.20 -16.80
CA GLN A 281 36.36 -25.65 -16.13
C GLN A 281 36.15 -25.55 -14.61
N ASP A 282 34.96 -25.13 -14.16
CA ASP A 282 34.63 -25.03 -12.74
C ASP A 282 34.62 -26.40 -12.06
N ILE A 283 34.01 -27.42 -12.68
CA ILE A 283 33.99 -28.79 -12.16
C ILE A 283 35.41 -29.39 -12.16
N SER A 284 36.19 -29.17 -13.22
CA SER A 284 37.60 -29.60 -13.28
C SER A 284 38.41 -28.99 -12.13
N ALA A 285 38.25 -27.68 -11.89
CA ALA A 285 38.92 -26.99 -10.81
C ALA A 285 38.49 -27.51 -9.44
N LYS A 286 37.22 -27.86 -9.27
CA LYS A 286 36.70 -28.48 -8.03
C LYS A 286 37.31 -29.86 -7.78
N ILE A 287 37.40 -30.71 -8.80
CA ILE A 287 38.04 -32.03 -8.69
C ILE A 287 39.52 -31.87 -8.33
N ASP A 288 40.25 -30.96 -8.98
CA ASP A 288 41.65 -30.67 -8.68
C ASP A 288 41.83 -30.13 -7.25
N ALA A 289 40.90 -29.28 -6.78
CA ALA A 289 40.89 -28.75 -5.42
C ALA A 289 40.71 -29.88 -4.39
N ILE A 290 39.75 -30.79 -4.61
CA ILE A 290 39.54 -31.94 -3.71
C ILE A 290 40.80 -32.82 -3.66
N LYS A 291 41.44 -33.07 -4.80
CA LYS A 291 42.70 -33.84 -4.87
C LYS A 291 43.87 -33.13 -4.18
N GLY A 292 43.93 -31.81 -4.27
CA GLY A 292 44.97 -30.99 -3.65
C GLY A 292 44.80 -30.86 -2.14
N GLU A 293 43.57 -30.64 -1.66
CA GLU A 293 43.26 -30.43 -0.25
C GLU A 293 43.25 -31.73 0.55
N TYR A 294 42.78 -32.84 -0.04
CA TYR A 294 42.60 -34.12 0.65
C TYR A 294 43.52 -35.23 0.17
N GLY A 295 44.62 -34.92 -0.52
CA GLY A 295 45.45 -35.94 -1.18
C GLY A 295 45.94 -37.09 -0.27
N THR A 296 46.22 -36.80 1.02
CA THR A 296 46.65 -37.82 1.98
C THR A 296 45.51 -38.69 2.52
N GLU A 297 44.32 -38.12 2.63
CA GLU A 297 43.07 -38.73 3.07
C GLU A 297 42.45 -39.55 1.94
N LEU A 298 42.63 -39.11 0.69
CA LEU A 298 42.20 -39.80 -0.52
C LEU A 298 42.88 -41.16 -0.67
N ASP A 299 44.17 -41.25 -0.35
CA ASP A 299 44.91 -42.52 -0.38
C ASP A 299 44.49 -43.48 0.76
N GLN A 300 43.88 -42.95 1.82
CA GLN A 300 43.36 -43.74 2.94
C GLN A 300 41.88 -44.12 2.77
N ASN A 301 41.17 -43.49 1.82
CA ASN A 301 39.76 -43.72 1.55
C ASN A 301 39.55 -44.19 0.09
N PRO A 302 39.55 -45.51 -0.17
CA PRO A 302 39.44 -46.05 -1.52
C PRO A 302 38.09 -45.75 -2.18
N GLU A 303 37.04 -45.48 -1.39
CA GLU A 303 35.71 -45.14 -1.89
C GLU A 303 35.67 -43.70 -2.43
N ALA A 304 36.19 -42.72 -1.68
CA ALA A 304 36.33 -41.35 -2.18
C ALA A 304 37.24 -41.27 -3.40
N LYS A 305 38.31 -42.06 -3.41
CA LYS A 305 39.23 -42.16 -4.56
C LYS A 305 38.53 -42.69 -5.80
N LYS A 306 37.74 -43.76 -5.66
CA LYS A 306 36.94 -44.33 -6.75
C LYS A 306 35.91 -43.33 -7.29
N LEU A 307 35.21 -42.61 -6.41
CA LEU A 307 34.24 -41.59 -6.80
C LEU A 307 34.89 -40.43 -7.58
N LEU A 308 36.10 -40.00 -7.20
CA LEU A 308 36.84 -39.00 -7.98
C LEU A 308 37.35 -39.53 -9.32
N GLU A 309 37.79 -40.79 -9.39
CA GLU A 309 38.18 -41.41 -10.66
C GLU A 309 36.98 -41.50 -11.62
N GLU A 310 35.79 -41.86 -11.12
CA GLU A 310 34.54 -41.86 -11.90
C GLU A 310 34.08 -40.44 -12.28
N ALA A 311 34.30 -39.44 -11.41
CA ALA A 311 34.02 -38.04 -11.71
C ALA A 311 34.92 -37.52 -12.85
N GLU A 312 36.19 -37.90 -12.86
CA GLU A 312 37.14 -37.55 -13.94
C GLU A 312 36.80 -38.25 -15.26
N GLU A 313 36.37 -39.51 -15.21
CA GLU A 313 35.92 -40.23 -16.40
C GLU A 313 34.67 -39.56 -16.99
N ALA A 314 33.67 -39.23 -16.16
CA ALA A 314 32.49 -38.48 -16.60
C ALA A 314 32.85 -37.10 -17.16
N LEU A 315 33.81 -36.41 -16.54
CA LEU A 315 34.30 -35.12 -17.04
C LEU A 315 35.01 -35.27 -18.40
N ALA A 316 35.81 -36.32 -18.58
CA ALA A 316 36.47 -36.63 -19.86
C ALA A 316 35.45 -36.97 -20.96
N GLU A 317 34.38 -37.70 -20.65
CA GLU A 317 33.28 -37.95 -21.58
C GLU A 317 32.53 -36.66 -21.92
N ALA A 318 32.27 -35.78 -20.95
CA ALA A 318 31.69 -34.46 -21.22
C ALA A 318 32.54 -33.64 -22.20
N ARG A 319 33.87 -33.70 -22.05
CA ARG A 319 34.81 -33.04 -22.97
C ARG A 319 34.70 -33.56 -24.38
N GLU A 320 34.72 -34.89 -24.55
CA GLU A 320 34.59 -35.53 -25.86
C GLU A 320 33.29 -35.11 -26.55
N ARG A 321 32.18 -35.02 -25.79
CA ARG A 321 30.88 -34.58 -26.31
C ARG A 321 30.85 -33.10 -26.69
N LEU A 322 31.49 -32.22 -25.91
CA LEU A 322 31.62 -30.79 -26.27
C LEU A 322 32.49 -30.59 -27.51
N ASP A 323 33.59 -31.33 -27.62
CA ASP A 323 34.46 -31.29 -28.80
C ASP A 323 33.76 -31.87 -30.04
N ALA A 324 32.95 -32.93 -29.88
CA ALA A 324 32.09 -33.47 -30.94
C ALA A 324 30.99 -32.48 -31.37
N ALA A 325 30.32 -31.81 -30.42
CA ALA A 325 29.34 -30.77 -30.71
C ALA A 325 29.98 -29.59 -31.48
N ASN A 326 31.17 -29.16 -31.07
CA ASN A 326 31.95 -28.14 -31.78
C ASN A 326 32.35 -28.59 -33.19
N ALA A 327 32.80 -29.83 -33.36
CA ALA A 327 33.15 -30.37 -34.67
C ALA A 327 31.94 -30.41 -35.61
N LEU A 328 30.80 -30.92 -35.15
CA LEU A 328 29.54 -30.95 -35.90
C LEU A 328 29.07 -29.53 -36.26
N LEU A 329 29.25 -28.56 -35.37
CA LEU A 329 28.94 -27.16 -35.62
C LEU A 329 29.82 -26.57 -36.73
N GLN A 330 31.13 -26.82 -36.70
CA GLN A 330 32.07 -26.35 -37.73
C GLN A 330 31.84 -27.04 -39.08
N GLU A 331 31.43 -28.30 -39.08
CA GLU A 331 31.02 -29.06 -40.28
C GLU A 331 29.66 -28.61 -40.83
N GLY A 332 28.92 -27.80 -40.06
CA GLY A 332 27.60 -27.30 -40.42
C GLY A 332 26.53 -28.39 -40.46
N ALA A 333 26.64 -29.37 -39.56
CA ALA A 333 25.70 -30.47 -39.35
C ALA A 333 24.29 -29.98 -38.97
N LYS A 334 23.32 -30.91 -38.91
CA LYS A 334 21.95 -30.55 -38.54
C LYS A 334 21.90 -30.12 -37.07
N VAL A 335 21.12 -29.08 -36.78
CA VAL A 335 20.97 -28.51 -35.43
C VAL A 335 20.59 -29.57 -34.40
N GLY A 336 19.70 -30.51 -34.75
CA GLY A 336 19.30 -31.60 -33.85
C GLY A 336 20.42 -32.57 -33.47
N GLU A 337 21.42 -32.78 -34.34
CA GLU A 337 22.58 -33.62 -34.04
C GLU A 337 23.53 -32.90 -33.07
N ILE A 338 23.75 -31.59 -33.27
CA ILE A 338 24.58 -30.75 -32.40
C ILE A 338 23.94 -30.61 -31.02
N MET A 339 22.63 -30.36 -30.95
CA MET A 339 21.89 -30.23 -29.68
C MET A 339 21.88 -31.53 -28.87
N ARG A 340 21.92 -32.70 -29.55
CA ARG A 340 22.00 -34.00 -28.88
C ARG A 340 23.35 -34.21 -28.19
N GLU A 341 24.46 -33.86 -28.84
CA GLU A 341 25.79 -33.92 -28.20
C GLU A 341 25.93 -32.89 -27.07
N ILE A 342 25.30 -31.70 -27.19
CA ILE A 342 25.22 -30.70 -26.12
C ILE A 342 24.43 -31.22 -24.90
N ALA A 343 23.30 -31.90 -25.11
CA ALA A 343 22.52 -32.50 -24.03
C ALA A 343 23.28 -33.64 -23.33
N ARG A 344 23.97 -34.49 -24.11
CA ARG A 344 24.87 -35.52 -23.55
C ARG A 344 25.98 -34.92 -22.72
N ALA A 345 26.66 -33.88 -23.22
CA ALA A 345 27.68 -33.17 -22.47
C ALA A 345 27.14 -32.60 -21.14
N GLN A 346 25.94 -32.02 -21.14
CA GLN A 346 25.27 -31.54 -19.93
C GLN A 346 25.03 -32.66 -18.90
N GLY A 347 24.53 -33.82 -19.35
CA GLY A 347 24.31 -34.97 -18.46
C GLY A 347 25.61 -35.45 -17.80
N TYR A 348 26.70 -35.53 -18.57
CA TYR A 348 28.01 -35.92 -18.03
C TYR A 348 28.62 -34.89 -17.08
N LEU A 349 28.42 -33.58 -17.32
CA LEU A 349 28.84 -32.53 -16.40
C LEU A 349 28.10 -32.62 -15.07
N ALA A 350 26.77 -32.80 -15.10
CA ALA A 350 25.98 -32.99 -13.88
C ALA A 350 26.41 -34.23 -13.08
N LYS A 351 26.68 -35.34 -13.79
CA LYS A 351 27.21 -36.58 -13.17
C LYS A 351 28.58 -36.35 -12.52
N ALA A 352 29.50 -35.68 -13.21
CA ALA A 352 30.83 -35.38 -12.69
C ALA A 352 30.76 -34.48 -11.43
N GLU A 353 29.89 -33.47 -11.42
CA GLU A 353 29.68 -32.59 -10.27
C GLU A 353 29.10 -33.33 -9.06
N ALA A 354 28.11 -34.19 -9.28
CA ALA A 354 27.51 -35.01 -8.23
C ALA A 354 28.52 -35.98 -7.61
N LEU A 355 29.32 -36.68 -8.44
CA LEU A 355 30.36 -37.60 -7.98
C LEU A 355 31.49 -36.88 -7.23
N ALA A 356 31.94 -35.73 -7.73
CA ALA A 356 32.94 -34.90 -7.04
C ALA A 356 32.44 -34.44 -5.66
N SER A 357 31.18 -34.00 -5.59
CA SER A 357 30.55 -33.56 -4.33
C SER A 357 30.36 -34.74 -3.36
N ALA A 358 30.00 -35.92 -3.85
CA ALA A 358 29.89 -37.13 -3.04
C ALA A 358 31.26 -37.54 -2.47
N ALA A 359 32.32 -37.49 -3.28
CA ALA A 359 33.67 -37.77 -2.81
C ALA A 359 34.11 -36.80 -1.70
N GLU A 360 33.81 -35.51 -1.85
CA GLU A 360 34.09 -34.48 -0.85
C GLU A 360 33.37 -34.76 0.48
N VAL A 361 32.09 -35.17 0.44
CA VAL A 361 31.30 -35.56 1.63
C VAL A 361 31.88 -36.81 2.31
N VAL A 362 32.30 -37.81 1.53
CA VAL A 362 32.93 -39.03 2.06
C VAL A 362 34.26 -38.70 2.76
N LEU A 363 35.02 -37.73 2.25
CA LEU A 363 36.28 -37.27 2.87
C LEU A 363 36.02 -36.47 4.15
N LEU A 364 34.99 -35.63 4.16
CA LEU A 364 34.61 -34.82 5.33
C LEU A 364 33.99 -35.65 6.48
N SER A 365 33.38 -36.79 6.16
CA SER A 365 32.74 -37.67 7.16
C SER A 365 33.69 -38.70 7.80
N GLY A 366 34.93 -38.83 7.30
CA GLY A 366 35.92 -39.84 7.70
C GLY A 366 36.71 -39.59 8.99
N GLY A 367 36.12 -38.93 10.01
CA GLY A 367 36.79 -38.60 11.27
C GLY A 367 36.04 -39.05 12.53
N GLY A 368 35.90 -40.37 12.77
CA GLY A 368 35.30 -40.87 14.01
C GLY A 368 35.27 -42.40 14.19
N GLU A 369 36.27 -42.91 14.90
CA GLU A 369 36.32 -44.14 15.73
C GLU A 369 35.73 -45.49 15.22
N THR A 370 36.66 -46.37 14.86
CA THR A 370 36.73 -47.84 15.08
C THR A 370 35.53 -48.58 15.70
N GLY A 371 35.02 -49.57 14.97
CA GLY A 371 34.23 -50.69 15.51
C GLY A 371 34.50 -51.98 14.71
N THR A 372 35.32 -52.86 15.26
CA THR A 372 35.78 -54.13 14.71
C THR A 372 34.67 -55.16 14.48
N ALA A 373 34.56 -55.73 13.27
CA ALA A 373 34.11 -57.11 13.05
C ALA A 373 34.47 -57.61 11.63
N THR A 374 35.59 -58.32 11.51
CA THR A 374 35.76 -59.46 10.57
C THR A 374 34.99 -60.67 11.14
N PRO A 375 34.63 -61.75 10.39
CA PRO A 375 35.28 -62.31 9.18
C PRO A 375 34.21 -62.66 8.08
N THR A 376 34.46 -63.24 6.90
CA THR A 376 35.48 -64.16 6.41
C THR A 376 35.41 -64.16 4.88
N ALA A 377 36.57 -64.41 4.26
CA ALA A 377 36.85 -64.52 2.85
C ALA A 377 35.95 -65.48 2.03
N THR A 378 35.80 -65.14 0.75
CA THR A 378 36.25 -66.06 -0.31
C THR A 378 36.83 -65.23 -1.46
N GLU A 379 38.16 -65.29 -1.56
CA GLU A 379 38.93 -64.85 -2.72
C GLU A 379 38.53 -65.66 -3.94
N THR A 380 38.34 -64.98 -5.08
CA THR A 380 38.78 -65.55 -6.35
C THR A 380 39.32 -64.43 -7.24
N THR A 381 40.63 -64.28 -7.20
CA THR A 381 41.44 -63.54 -8.16
C THR A 381 41.44 -64.28 -9.49
N GLY A 382 41.21 -63.54 -10.58
CA GLY A 382 41.17 -64.08 -11.94
C GLY A 382 41.75 -63.11 -12.94
N THR A 383 43.07 -62.99 -12.92
CA THR A 383 43.93 -62.34 -13.92
C THR A 383 43.62 -62.86 -15.34
N THR A 384 43.24 -61.99 -16.28
CA THR A 384 43.25 -62.31 -17.71
C THR A 384 44.33 -61.49 -18.42
N GLY A 385 45.50 -62.12 -18.53
CA GLY A 385 46.55 -61.72 -19.46
C GLY A 385 46.12 -62.04 -20.89
N THR A 386 46.27 -61.06 -21.76
CA THR A 386 46.18 -61.16 -23.22
C THR A 386 47.13 -62.26 -23.70
N THR A 387 46.58 -63.42 -24.08
CA THR A 387 47.32 -64.50 -24.76
C THR A 387 46.63 -64.79 -26.08
N THR A 388 47.22 -64.27 -27.16
CA THR A 388 46.89 -64.63 -28.54
C THR A 388 47.08 -66.13 -28.73
N THR A 389 45.98 -66.88 -28.82
CA THR A 389 46.02 -68.30 -29.23
C THR A 389 45.13 -68.48 -30.45
N THR A 390 45.77 -68.70 -31.58
CA THR A 390 45.16 -69.04 -32.86
C THR A 390 44.71 -70.49 -32.80
N THR A 391 43.42 -70.75 -32.57
CA THR A 391 42.81 -72.07 -32.75
C THR A 391 41.86 -72.03 -33.93
N THR A 392 42.09 -72.96 -34.84
CA THR A 392 41.32 -73.21 -36.05
C THR A 392 40.00 -73.88 -35.65
N THR A 393 38.93 -73.10 -35.55
CA THR A 393 37.57 -73.56 -35.31
C THR A 393 36.98 -74.17 -36.58
N THR A 394 36.44 -75.37 -36.45
CA THR A 394 35.57 -76.02 -37.42
C THR A 394 34.18 -75.38 -37.37
N ALA A 395 33.52 -75.27 -38.53
CA ALA A 395 32.32 -74.45 -38.75
C ALA A 395 31.10 -74.71 -37.84
N GLU A 396 31.07 -75.80 -37.07
CA GLU A 396 29.95 -76.22 -36.21
C GLU A 396 29.99 -75.54 -34.81
N GLU A 397 31.17 -75.23 -34.26
CA GLU A 397 31.32 -74.52 -32.97
C GLU A 397 31.14 -72.99 -33.10
N ALA A 398 31.24 -72.46 -34.31
CA ALA A 398 31.00 -71.04 -34.59
C ALA A 398 29.51 -70.70 -34.68
N GLU A 399 28.65 -71.63 -35.12
CA GLU A 399 27.19 -71.43 -35.13
C GLU A 399 26.60 -71.48 -33.71
N GLU A 400 27.04 -72.41 -32.86
CA GLU A 400 26.58 -72.52 -31.46
C GLU A 400 26.96 -71.29 -30.62
N SER A 401 28.14 -70.70 -30.87
CA SER A 401 28.57 -69.45 -30.23
C SER A 401 27.70 -68.25 -30.60
N VAL A 402 27.25 -68.16 -31.86
CA VAL A 402 26.42 -67.04 -32.34
C VAL A 402 24.98 -67.18 -31.84
N GLU A 403 24.46 -68.40 -31.75
CA GLU A 403 23.13 -68.66 -31.19
C GLU A 403 23.04 -68.24 -29.70
N THR A 404 24.08 -68.52 -28.91
CA THR A 404 24.13 -68.08 -27.50
C THR A 404 24.22 -66.57 -27.32
N GLU A 405 24.89 -65.87 -28.24
CA GLU A 405 25.00 -64.40 -28.24
C GLU A 405 23.63 -63.76 -28.54
N VAL A 406 22.93 -64.26 -29.57
CA VAL A 406 21.60 -63.81 -29.95
C VAL A 406 20.58 -64.07 -28.82
N LEU A 407 20.66 -65.21 -28.13
CA LEU A 407 19.82 -65.49 -26.96
C LEU A 407 20.10 -64.55 -25.77
N ALA A 408 21.36 -64.14 -25.58
CA ALA A 408 21.73 -63.18 -24.53
C ALA A 408 21.22 -61.77 -24.85
N GLU A 409 21.29 -61.33 -26.11
CA GLU A 409 20.70 -60.06 -26.56
C GLU A 409 19.19 -60.06 -26.35
N MET A 410 18.50 -61.15 -26.74
CA MET A 410 17.07 -61.29 -26.48
C MET A 410 16.73 -61.21 -24.99
N ALA A 411 17.47 -61.92 -24.13
CA ALA A 411 17.22 -61.90 -22.69
C ALA A 411 17.43 -60.50 -22.08
N LYS A 412 18.39 -59.72 -22.61
CA LYS A 412 18.60 -58.33 -22.19
C LYS A 412 17.40 -57.46 -22.55
N ILE A 413 16.90 -57.56 -23.79
CA ILE A 413 15.75 -56.77 -24.24
C ILE A 413 14.48 -57.19 -23.50
N GLU A 414 14.31 -58.47 -23.16
CA GLU A 414 13.18 -58.92 -22.34
C GLU A 414 13.19 -58.31 -20.94
N ALA A 415 14.37 -58.21 -20.31
CA ALA A 415 14.50 -57.55 -19.02
C ALA A 415 14.17 -56.05 -19.11
N GLU A 416 14.62 -55.38 -20.17
CA GLU A 416 14.30 -53.97 -20.43
C GLU A 416 12.80 -53.74 -20.69
N ILE A 417 12.14 -54.67 -21.40
CA ILE A 417 10.68 -54.64 -21.56
C ILE A 417 9.96 -54.77 -20.22
N GLU A 418 10.42 -55.66 -19.32
CA GLU A 418 9.82 -55.84 -17.99
C GLU A 418 9.97 -54.57 -17.14
N GLU A 419 11.14 -53.92 -17.14
CA GLU A 419 11.38 -52.64 -16.45
C GLU A 419 10.48 -51.52 -16.97
N LEU A 420 10.41 -51.33 -18.29
CA LEU A 420 9.55 -50.31 -18.90
C LEU A 420 8.05 -50.60 -18.72
N GLN A 421 7.65 -51.86 -18.54
CA GLN A 421 6.27 -52.21 -18.20
C GLN A 421 5.91 -51.77 -16.77
N GLU A 422 6.83 -51.93 -15.80
CA GLU A 422 6.61 -51.44 -14.44
C GLU A 422 6.52 -49.90 -14.39
N GLU A 423 7.36 -49.21 -15.16
CA GLU A 423 7.30 -47.75 -15.30
C GLU A 423 6.01 -47.27 -15.99
N LEU A 424 5.61 -47.93 -17.07
CA LEU A 424 4.33 -47.67 -17.74
C LEU A 424 3.16 -47.77 -16.75
N ASP A 425 3.12 -48.85 -15.94
CA ASP A 425 2.04 -49.04 -14.96
C ASP A 425 2.06 -47.94 -13.87
N ARG A 426 3.25 -47.45 -13.45
CA ARG A 426 3.40 -46.29 -12.55
C ARG A 426 2.82 -45.03 -13.18
N LEU A 427 3.27 -44.69 -14.39
CA LEU A 427 2.86 -43.47 -15.08
C LEU A 427 1.38 -43.50 -15.49
N GLU A 428 0.81 -44.68 -15.82
CA GLU A 428 -0.63 -44.85 -16.05
C GLU A 428 -1.45 -44.50 -14.78
N GLN A 429 -0.95 -44.88 -13.61
CA GLN A 429 -1.61 -44.53 -12.35
C GLN A 429 -1.54 -43.02 -12.05
N GLU A 430 -0.38 -42.39 -12.29
CA GLU A 430 -0.19 -40.95 -12.11
C GLU A 430 -1.03 -40.13 -13.11
N ALA A 431 -1.03 -40.52 -14.39
CA ALA A 431 -1.84 -39.88 -15.43
C ALA A 431 -3.35 -39.99 -15.15
N ALA A 432 -3.79 -41.13 -14.60
CA ALA A 432 -5.19 -41.32 -14.20
C ALA A 432 -5.60 -40.40 -13.04
N ILE A 433 -4.69 -40.14 -12.08
CA ILE A 433 -4.92 -39.18 -10.99
C ILE A 433 -4.95 -37.75 -11.53
N ALA A 434 -4.04 -37.42 -12.46
CA ALA A 434 -3.97 -36.10 -13.09
C ALA A 434 -5.12 -35.83 -14.08
N GLY A 435 -5.80 -36.88 -14.57
CA GLY A 435 -6.93 -36.78 -15.50
C GLY A 435 -6.53 -36.34 -16.92
N GLN A 436 -5.31 -36.63 -17.35
CA GLN A 436 -4.73 -36.05 -18.57
C GLN A 436 -4.82 -37.01 -19.77
N SER A 437 -5.81 -36.77 -20.63
CA SER A 437 -6.05 -37.59 -21.83
C SER A 437 -4.87 -37.65 -22.81
N TYR A 438 -4.08 -36.59 -22.92
CA TYR A 438 -2.91 -36.54 -23.80
C TYR A 438 -1.76 -37.43 -23.31
N VAL A 439 -1.50 -37.43 -21.99
CA VAL A 439 -0.49 -38.32 -21.39
C VAL A 439 -0.94 -39.77 -21.53
N GLN A 440 -2.24 -40.03 -21.31
CA GLN A 440 -2.79 -41.37 -21.50
C GLN A 440 -2.60 -41.91 -22.92
N GLU A 441 -2.74 -41.07 -23.95
CA GLU A 441 -2.49 -41.45 -25.35
C GLU A 441 -1.01 -41.82 -25.57
N MET A 442 -0.07 -41.09 -24.97
CA MET A 442 1.36 -41.42 -25.05
C MET A 442 1.69 -42.75 -24.34
N LEU A 443 1.05 -43.02 -23.20
CA LEU A 443 1.21 -44.27 -22.47
C LEU A 443 0.60 -45.45 -23.23
N ASP A 444 -0.59 -45.28 -23.83
CA ASP A 444 -1.20 -46.30 -24.69
C ASP A 444 -0.31 -46.63 -25.92
N GLU A 445 0.35 -45.62 -26.50
CA GLU A 445 1.33 -45.81 -27.57
C GLU A 445 2.59 -46.56 -27.09
N ALA A 446 3.13 -46.21 -25.93
CA ALA A 446 4.27 -46.90 -25.32
C ALA A 446 3.93 -48.38 -25.05
N ARG A 447 2.74 -48.65 -24.52
CA ARG A 447 2.21 -50.02 -24.31
C ARG A 447 2.18 -50.83 -25.60
N ALA A 448 1.65 -50.25 -26.68
CA ALA A 448 1.58 -50.91 -27.97
C ALA A 448 2.98 -51.20 -28.56
N LEU A 449 3.98 -50.35 -28.28
CA LEU A 449 5.37 -50.57 -28.68
C LEU A 449 6.03 -51.71 -27.88
N LEU A 450 5.79 -51.79 -26.57
CA LEU A 450 6.29 -52.89 -25.72
C LEU A 450 5.65 -54.24 -26.09
N ASP A 451 4.35 -54.27 -26.38
CA ASP A 451 3.66 -55.45 -26.90
C ASP A 451 4.24 -55.90 -28.26
N ARG A 452 4.57 -54.92 -29.12
CA ARG A 452 5.21 -55.18 -30.42
C ARG A 452 6.62 -55.73 -30.25
N ALA A 453 7.42 -55.18 -29.34
CA ALA A 453 8.76 -55.65 -29.03
C ALA A 453 8.72 -57.11 -28.51
N SER A 454 7.81 -57.40 -27.58
CA SER A 454 7.57 -58.76 -27.07
C SER A 454 7.20 -59.76 -28.18
N THR A 455 6.36 -59.34 -29.12
CA THR A 455 5.99 -60.16 -30.28
C THR A 455 7.19 -60.41 -31.22
N LEU A 456 8.00 -59.38 -31.48
CA LEU A 456 9.20 -59.48 -32.32
C LEU A 456 10.26 -60.39 -31.70
N LEU A 457 10.42 -60.38 -30.36
CA LEU A 457 11.28 -61.31 -29.65
C LEU A 457 10.75 -62.74 -29.73
N ALA A 458 9.43 -62.96 -29.62
CA ALA A 458 8.86 -64.29 -29.84
C ALA A 458 9.09 -64.80 -31.27
N GLU A 459 8.98 -63.92 -32.28
CA GLU A 459 9.32 -64.23 -33.68
C GLU A 459 10.82 -64.54 -33.84
N ALA A 460 11.71 -63.76 -33.21
CA ALA A 460 13.15 -63.98 -33.23
C ALA A 460 13.54 -65.35 -32.65
N ARG A 461 12.93 -65.73 -31.52
CA ARG A 461 13.08 -67.07 -30.89
C ARG A 461 12.70 -68.19 -31.86
N SER A 462 11.54 -68.06 -32.50
CA SER A 462 11.08 -69.06 -33.48
C SER A 462 12.00 -69.16 -34.70
N LEU A 463 12.57 -68.04 -35.16
CA LEU A 463 13.52 -68.02 -36.28
C LEU A 463 14.89 -68.61 -35.90
N LEU A 464 15.31 -68.38 -34.65
CA LEU A 464 16.50 -68.98 -34.07
C LEU A 464 16.37 -70.52 -34.01
N ASP A 465 15.23 -71.02 -33.51
CA ASP A 465 14.91 -72.47 -33.47
C ASP A 465 14.90 -73.12 -34.86
N GLU A 466 14.63 -72.33 -35.92
CA GLU A 466 14.68 -72.76 -37.33
C GLU A 466 16.08 -72.64 -37.97
N GLY A 467 17.08 -72.14 -37.24
CA GLY A 467 18.45 -71.91 -37.73
C GLY A 467 18.61 -70.67 -38.62
N LYS A 468 17.64 -69.74 -38.63
CA LYS A 468 17.66 -68.51 -39.44
C LYS A 468 18.21 -67.32 -38.64
N ILE A 469 19.50 -67.38 -38.32
CA ILE A 469 20.16 -66.44 -37.41
C ILE A 469 20.05 -64.98 -37.88
N GLU A 470 20.28 -64.68 -39.16
CA GLU A 470 20.23 -63.30 -39.67
C GLU A 470 18.81 -62.69 -39.63
N GLU A 471 17.78 -63.50 -39.89
CA GLU A 471 16.39 -63.03 -39.76
C GLU A 471 16.03 -62.82 -38.28
N ALA A 472 16.53 -63.66 -37.37
CA ALA A 472 16.35 -63.48 -35.93
C ALA A 472 17.02 -62.19 -35.42
N LYS A 473 18.25 -61.90 -35.86
CA LYS A 473 18.95 -60.64 -35.55
C LYS A 473 18.20 -59.42 -36.07
N GLU A 474 17.62 -59.49 -37.27
CA GLU A 474 16.78 -58.41 -37.78
C GLU A 474 15.55 -58.17 -36.89
N ARG A 475 14.91 -59.23 -36.38
CA ARG A 475 13.78 -59.10 -35.45
C ARG A 475 14.17 -58.55 -34.09
N ILE A 476 15.34 -58.92 -33.59
CA ILE A 476 15.92 -58.37 -32.37
C ILE A 476 16.20 -56.88 -32.53
N ALA A 477 16.86 -56.46 -33.61
CA ALA A 477 17.09 -55.04 -33.90
C ALA A 477 15.77 -54.25 -34.05
N GLN A 478 14.72 -54.87 -34.61
CA GLN A 478 13.39 -54.26 -34.66
C GLN A 478 12.72 -54.17 -33.28
N ALA A 479 12.96 -55.14 -32.39
CA ALA A 479 12.48 -55.14 -31.01
C ALA A 479 13.20 -54.06 -30.18
N GLU A 480 14.53 -53.98 -30.27
CA GLU A 480 15.34 -52.92 -29.65
C GLU A 480 14.85 -51.53 -30.09
N ALA A 481 14.64 -51.33 -31.39
CA ALA A 481 14.13 -50.05 -31.90
C ALA A 481 12.67 -49.76 -31.47
N ALA A 482 11.89 -50.76 -31.07
CA ALA A 482 10.56 -50.57 -30.50
C ALA A 482 10.64 -50.24 -29.00
N VAL A 483 11.53 -50.89 -28.25
CA VAL A 483 11.85 -50.61 -26.85
C VAL A 483 12.39 -49.19 -26.70
N GLU A 484 13.39 -48.79 -27.49
CA GLU A 484 13.95 -47.43 -27.48
C GLU A 484 12.86 -46.38 -27.75
N ARG A 485 11.90 -46.66 -28.63
CA ARG A 485 10.78 -45.72 -28.87
C ARG A 485 9.78 -45.68 -27.72
N ALA A 486 9.55 -46.80 -27.03
CA ALA A 486 8.69 -46.86 -25.86
C ALA A 486 9.32 -46.08 -24.70
N ASP A 487 10.61 -46.29 -24.46
CA ASP A 487 11.44 -45.59 -23.48
C ASP A 487 11.35 -44.06 -23.66
N ASN A 488 11.64 -43.56 -24.86
CA ASN A 488 11.50 -42.13 -25.18
C ASN A 488 10.06 -41.57 -24.95
N LYS A 489 9.03 -42.41 -25.09
CA LYS A 489 7.63 -42.02 -24.84
C LYS A 489 7.32 -41.95 -23.35
N LEU A 490 7.87 -42.88 -22.56
CA LEU A 490 7.77 -42.88 -21.11
C LEU A 490 8.51 -41.69 -20.51
N ASP A 491 9.75 -41.41 -20.94
CA ASP A 491 10.52 -40.21 -20.57
C ASP A 491 9.71 -38.92 -20.83
N THR A 492 9.07 -38.83 -22.00
CA THR A 492 8.25 -37.66 -22.35
C THR A 492 6.99 -37.58 -21.48
N ALA A 493 6.37 -38.71 -21.17
CA ALA A 493 5.19 -38.75 -20.32
C ALA A 493 5.51 -38.34 -18.88
N GLU A 494 6.62 -38.82 -18.33
CA GLU A 494 7.11 -38.45 -17.00
C GLU A 494 7.41 -36.94 -16.92
N ALA A 495 8.18 -36.40 -17.86
CA ALA A 495 8.49 -34.96 -17.89
C ALA A 495 7.22 -34.09 -17.99
N VAL A 496 6.20 -34.54 -18.73
CA VAL A 496 4.92 -33.82 -18.82
C VAL A 496 4.15 -33.91 -17.50
N LEU A 497 4.13 -35.07 -16.83
CA LEU A 497 3.49 -35.24 -15.53
C LEU A 497 4.15 -34.39 -14.44
N GLU A 498 5.47 -34.31 -14.40
CA GLU A 498 6.20 -33.45 -13.46
C GLU A 498 5.79 -31.98 -13.60
N VAL A 499 5.69 -31.48 -14.84
CA VAL A 499 5.20 -30.12 -15.11
C VAL A 499 3.74 -29.96 -14.64
N ILE A 500 2.88 -30.94 -14.91
CA ILE A 500 1.47 -30.89 -14.49
C ILE A 500 1.36 -30.81 -12.95
N GLU A 501 2.17 -31.56 -12.22
CA GLU A 501 2.22 -31.52 -10.75
C GLU A 501 2.64 -30.14 -10.24
N GLU A 502 3.67 -29.53 -10.84
CA GLU A 502 4.11 -28.18 -10.49
C GLU A 502 2.99 -27.14 -10.69
N TYR A 503 2.29 -27.19 -11.83
CA TYR A 503 1.15 -26.30 -12.09
C TYR A 503 -0.03 -26.58 -11.16
N ALA A 504 -0.26 -27.84 -10.79
CA ALA A 504 -1.30 -28.19 -9.82
C ALA A 504 -0.99 -27.65 -8.43
N GLU A 505 0.27 -27.67 -7.99
CA GLU A 505 0.70 -27.07 -6.73
C GLU A 505 0.51 -25.55 -6.75
N LYS A 506 1.02 -24.85 -7.77
CA LYS A 506 0.81 -23.40 -7.93
C LYS A 506 -0.66 -23.00 -7.94
N ALA A 507 -1.50 -23.79 -8.62
CA ALA A 507 -2.95 -23.54 -8.65
C ALA A 507 -3.59 -23.71 -7.25
N ARG A 508 -3.13 -24.68 -6.44
CA ARG A 508 -3.61 -24.82 -5.05
C ARG A 508 -3.23 -23.61 -4.21
N GLU A 509 -1.97 -23.18 -4.30
CA GLU A 509 -1.48 -22.01 -3.55
C GLU A 509 -2.25 -20.74 -3.91
N ALA A 510 -2.48 -20.50 -5.21
CA ALA A 510 -3.26 -19.35 -5.67
C ALA A 510 -4.71 -19.37 -5.15
N ILE A 511 -5.35 -20.54 -5.13
CA ILE A 511 -6.70 -20.71 -4.57
C ILE A 511 -6.71 -20.43 -3.06
N GLU A 512 -5.72 -20.93 -2.32
CA GLU A 512 -5.59 -20.68 -0.88
C GLU A 512 -5.35 -19.19 -0.57
N GLU A 513 -4.52 -18.50 -1.37
CA GLU A 513 -4.32 -17.05 -1.23
C GLU A 513 -5.63 -16.29 -1.48
N ALA A 514 -6.37 -16.65 -2.51
CA ALA A 514 -7.65 -16.03 -2.84
C ALA A 514 -8.69 -16.24 -1.71
N GLU A 515 -8.78 -17.45 -1.14
CA GLU A 515 -9.62 -17.75 0.03
C GLU A 515 -9.28 -16.85 1.22
N ASN A 516 -7.98 -16.72 1.53
CA ASN A 516 -7.51 -15.89 2.63
C ASN A 516 -7.83 -14.41 2.43
N LYS A 517 -7.67 -13.86 1.22
CA LYS A 517 -8.04 -12.47 0.92
C LYS A 517 -9.54 -12.26 1.00
N LEU A 518 -10.32 -13.21 0.51
CA LEU A 518 -11.78 -13.15 0.56
C LEU A 518 -12.31 -13.14 2.00
N ALA A 519 -11.74 -13.97 2.88
CA ALA A 519 -12.09 -13.98 4.30
C ALA A 519 -11.75 -12.66 5.03
N LYS A 520 -10.63 -12.02 4.67
CA LYS A 520 -10.27 -10.68 5.19
C LYS A 520 -11.26 -9.62 4.72
N ALA A 521 -11.57 -9.60 3.43
CA ALA A 521 -12.53 -8.69 2.84
C ALA A 521 -13.93 -8.86 3.47
N GLU A 522 -14.39 -10.09 3.70
CA GLU A 522 -15.63 -10.40 4.42
C GLU A 522 -15.67 -9.79 5.82
N THR A 523 -14.59 -9.96 6.59
CA THR A 523 -14.50 -9.45 7.96
C THR A 523 -14.55 -7.92 7.98
N LYS A 524 -13.79 -7.27 7.08
CA LYS A 524 -13.77 -5.81 6.95
C LYS A 524 -15.12 -5.26 6.52
N LEU A 525 -15.77 -5.93 5.57
CA LEU A 525 -17.10 -5.56 5.09
C LEU A 525 -18.17 -5.69 6.18
N GLN A 526 -18.08 -6.71 7.03
CA GLN A 526 -18.99 -6.87 8.16
C GLN A 526 -18.88 -5.68 9.13
N ILE A 527 -17.65 -5.23 9.42
CA ILE A 527 -17.43 -4.03 10.24
C ILE A 527 -17.99 -2.79 9.53
N ALA A 528 -17.68 -2.63 8.25
CA ALA A 528 -18.15 -1.50 7.46
C ALA A 528 -19.69 -1.42 7.41
N ALA A 529 -20.37 -2.55 7.21
CA ALA A 529 -21.83 -2.62 7.17
C ALA A 529 -22.50 -2.37 8.53
N GLN A 530 -21.80 -2.63 9.63
CA GLN A 530 -22.28 -2.28 10.98
C GLN A 530 -22.18 -0.78 11.26
N LEU A 531 -21.15 -0.12 10.71
CA LEU A 531 -20.88 1.30 10.91
C LEU A 531 -21.53 2.20 9.86
N SER A 532 -21.94 1.64 8.71
CA SER A 532 -22.35 2.44 7.56
C SER A 532 -23.21 1.65 6.58
N GLY A 533 -24.31 2.25 6.13
CA GLY A 533 -25.09 1.82 4.95
C GLY A 533 -24.66 2.53 3.66
N SER A 534 -23.41 2.98 3.55
CA SER A 534 -22.96 3.80 2.42
C SER A 534 -22.89 3.05 1.09
N GLU A 535 -22.91 3.80 -0.01
CA GLU A 535 -22.70 3.30 -1.38
C GLU A 535 -21.39 2.53 -1.52
N ALA A 536 -20.33 2.92 -0.79
CA ALA A 536 -19.06 2.21 -0.75
C ALA A 536 -19.18 0.79 -0.16
N VAL A 537 -20.07 0.59 0.83
CA VAL A 537 -20.38 -0.75 1.37
C VAL A 537 -21.11 -1.59 0.33
N GLU A 538 -22.08 -1.00 -0.38
CA GLU A 538 -22.80 -1.71 -1.45
C GLU A 538 -21.86 -2.12 -2.60
N GLU A 539 -20.96 -1.23 -3.02
CA GLU A 539 -19.93 -1.53 -4.02
C GLU A 539 -18.98 -2.65 -3.53
N ALA A 540 -18.56 -2.60 -2.27
CA ALA A 540 -17.72 -3.63 -1.66
C ALA A 540 -18.43 -5.00 -1.59
N VAL A 541 -19.73 -5.04 -1.27
CA VAL A 541 -20.55 -6.27 -1.32
C VAL A 541 -20.55 -6.86 -2.73
N ASN A 542 -20.78 -6.03 -3.75
CA ASN A 542 -20.83 -6.49 -5.14
C ASN A 542 -19.47 -7.06 -5.59
N LYS A 543 -18.36 -6.40 -5.23
CA LYS A 543 -17.00 -6.87 -5.51
C LYS A 543 -16.68 -8.17 -4.80
N LEU A 544 -17.11 -8.32 -3.55
CA LEU A 544 -16.91 -9.55 -2.80
C LEU A 544 -17.65 -10.73 -3.44
N GLU A 545 -18.88 -10.52 -3.90
CA GLU A 545 -19.64 -11.57 -4.60
C GLU A 545 -19.01 -11.92 -5.95
N GLU A 546 -18.51 -10.94 -6.70
CA GLU A 546 -17.72 -11.19 -7.91
C GLU A 546 -16.48 -12.04 -7.61
N ALA A 547 -15.76 -11.74 -6.53
CA ALA A 547 -14.60 -12.52 -6.09
C ALA A 547 -14.98 -13.98 -5.75
N ARG A 548 -16.11 -14.20 -5.07
CA ARG A 548 -16.61 -15.56 -4.75
C ARG A 548 -16.91 -16.37 -6.01
N VAL A 549 -17.55 -15.75 -7.00
CA VAL A 549 -17.87 -16.41 -8.27
C VAL A 549 -16.58 -16.83 -9.00
N LYS A 550 -15.58 -15.95 -9.07
CA LYS A 550 -14.28 -16.27 -9.68
C LYS A 550 -13.53 -17.36 -8.93
N LEU A 551 -13.57 -17.35 -7.59
CA LEU A 551 -12.94 -18.37 -6.77
C LEU A 551 -13.58 -19.76 -6.98
N GLU A 552 -14.91 -19.83 -7.07
CA GLU A 552 -15.58 -21.11 -7.37
C GLU A 552 -15.26 -21.59 -8.79
N ALA A 553 -15.18 -20.68 -9.77
CA ALA A 553 -14.72 -21.03 -11.12
C ALA A 553 -13.26 -21.54 -11.11
N ALA A 554 -12.37 -20.94 -10.31
CA ALA A 554 -10.99 -21.41 -10.14
C ALA A 554 -10.95 -22.83 -9.55
N LYS A 555 -11.75 -23.11 -8.52
CA LYS A 555 -11.88 -24.45 -7.92
C LYS A 555 -12.44 -25.47 -8.91
N GLU A 556 -13.37 -25.08 -9.76
CA GLU A 556 -13.90 -25.93 -10.82
C GLU A 556 -12.84 -26.21 -11.91
N ALA A 557 -12.12 -25.19 -12.36
CA ALA A 557 -11.01 -25.36 -13.31
C ALA A 557 -9.92 -26.29 -12.74
N TYR A 558 -9.59 -26.13 -11.45
CA TYR A 558 -8.66 -26.99 -10.74
C TYR A 558 -9.09 -28.46 -10.73
N ARG A 559 -10.35 -28.75 -10.37
CA ARG A 559 -10.91 -30.11 -10.37
C ARG A 559 -10.93 -30.75 -11.77
N ASN A 560 -10.98 -29.93 -12.82
CA ASN A 560 -10.97 -30.37 -14.21
C ASN A 560 -9.55 -30.48 -14.81
N GLY A 561 -8.48 -30.32 -14.00
CA GLY A 561 -7.09 -30.40 -14.47
C GLY A 561 -6.64 -29.21 -15.31
N ARG A 562 -7.42 -28.11 -15.34
CA ARG A 562 -7.11 -26.88 -16.08
C ARG A 562 -6.36 -25.90 -15.17
N TYR A 563 -5.14 -26.28 -14.77
CA TYR A 563 -4.39 -25.59 -13.72
C TYR A 563 -4.01 -24.15 -14.08
N SER A 564 -3.60 -23.87 -15.31
CA SER A 564 -3.28 -22.50 -15.74
C SER A 564 -4.51 -21.57 -15.66
N GLU A 565 -5.68 -22.05 -16.08
CA GLU A 565 -6.94 -21.30 -15.94
C GLU A 565 -7.30 -21.10 -14.46
N ALA A 566 -7.11 -22.13 -13.62
CA ALA A 566 -7.34 -22.05 -12.19
C ALA A 566 -6.46 -20.98 -11.51
N ILE A 567 -5.17 -20.90 -11.88
CA ILE A 567 -4.25 -19.86 -11.38
C ILE A 567 -4.79 -18.47 -11.75
N THR A 568 -5.08 -18.21 -13.02
CA THR A 568 -5.56 -16.89 -13.46
C THR A 568 -6.87 -16.50 -12.77
N LEU A 569 -7.84 -17.40 -12.68
CA LEU A 569 -9.11 -17.13 -12.02
C LEU A 569 -8.94 -16.88 -10.51
N ALA A 570 -8.02 -17.61 -9.86
CA ALA A 570 -7.72 -17.41 -8.44
C ALA A 570 -7.02 -16.06 -8.20
N GLU A 571 -6.07 -15.67 -9.04
CA GLU A 571 -5.41 -14.35 -8.98
C GLU A 571 -6.42 -13.22 -9.21
N GLU A 572 -7.33 -13.35 -10.16
CA GLU A 572 -8.41 -12.38 -10.39
C GLU A 572 -9.37 -12.30 -9.19
N ALA A 573 -9.72 -13.44 -8.59
CA ALA A 573 -10.54 -13.49 -7.37
C ALA A 573 -9.83 -12.78 -6.22
N ALA A 574 -8.54 -13.05 -6.03
CA ALA A 574 -7.69 -12.43 -5.02
C ALA A 574 -7.60 -10.91 -5.20
N SER A 575 -7.40 -10.43 -6.44
CA SER A 575 -7.38 -8.99 -6.74
C SER A 575 -8.74 -8.32 -6.50
N THR A 576 -9.83 -8.98 -6.89
CA THR A 576 -11.19 -8.47 -6.69
C THR A 576 -11.55 -8.40 -5.20
N ALA A 577 -11.12 -9.39 -4.41
CA ALA A 577 -11.26 -9.39 -2.95
C ALA A 577 -10.47 -8.24 -2.29
N GLU A 578 -9.26 -7.94 -2.77
CA GLU A 578 -8.48 -6.80 -2.28
C GLU A 578 -9.13 -5.44 -2.60
N GLU A 579 -9.78 -5.32 -3.76
CA GLU A 579 -10.61 -4.14 -4.07
C GLU A 579 -11.79 -4.00 -3.12
N ALA A 580 -12.49 -5.09 -2.83
CA ALA A 580 -13.59 -5.11 -1.85
C ALA A 580 -13.11 -4.71 -0.45
N GLU A 581 -11.94 -5.22 -0.02
CA GLU A 581 -11.31 -4.86 1.25
C GLU A 581 -11.02 -3.35 1.32
N LYS A 582 -10.40 -2.77 0.27
CA LYS A 582 -10.09 -1.33 0.22
C LYS A 582 -11.35 -0.46 0.25
N LEU A 583 -12.41 -0.86 -0.43
CA LEU A 583 -13.69 -0.15 -0.38
C LEU A 583 -14.31 -0.21 1.03
N ALA A 584 -14.27 -1.37 1.67
CA ALA A 584 -14.72 -1.53 3.05
C ALA A 584 -13.90 -0.67 4.03
N GLU A 585 -12.57 -0.59 3.87
CA GLU A 585 -11.72 0.29 4.69
C GLU A 585 -12.07 1.76 4.53
N LYS A 586 -12.26 2.23 3.29
CA LYS A 586 -12.70 3.60 3.01
C LYS A 586 -14.06 3.91 3.66
N ALA A 587 -15.00 2.95 3.62
CA ALA A 587 -16.30 3.12 4.25
C ALA A 587 -16.18 3.24 5.78
N ILE A 588 -15.29 2.47 6.39
CA ILE A 588 -15.00 2.55 7.84
C ILE A 588 -14.37 3.91 8.19
N GLU A 589 -13.38 4.38 7.43
CA GLU A 589 -12.76 5.69 7.64
C GLU A 589 -13.77 6.82 7.52
N ALA A 590 -14.61 6.80 6.47
CA ALA A 590 -15.68 7.79 6.29
C ALA A 590 -16.70 7.76 7.43
N ALA A 591 -17.05 6.58 7.95
CA ALA A 591 -17.95 6.46 9.10
C ALA A 591 -17.33 7.07 10.37
N HIS A 592 -16.03 6.87 10.61
CA HIS A 592 -15.32 7.49 11.74
C HIS A 592 -15.21 9.01 11.62
N GLU A 593 -14.96 9.53 10.42
CA GLU A 593 -14.94 10.96 10.16
C GLU A 593 -16.33 11.57 10.42
N ALA A 594 -17.38 10.94 9.89
CA ALA A 594 -18.76 11.36 10.13
C ALA A 594 -19.14 11.31 11.62
N ALA A 595 -18.75 10.26 12.35
CA ALA A 595 -18.97 10.18 13.80
C ALA A 595 -18.29 11.34 14.54
N SER A 596 -17.06 11.68 14.16
CA SER A 596 -16.30 12.76 14.78
C SER A 596 -16.94 14.13 14.51
N GLU A 597 -17.39 14.36 13.27
CA GLU A 597 -18.14 15.57 12.90
C GLU A 597 -19.43 15.72 13.72
N LEU A 598 -20.21 14.64 13.84
CA LEU A 598 -21.44 14.67 14.63
C LEU A 598 -21.19 14.89 16.12
N LEU A 599 -20.13 14.32 16.68
CA LEU A 599 -19.78 14.55 18.08
C LEU A 599 -19.40 16.01 18.33
N ASN A 600 -18.67 16.64 17.42
CA ASN A 600 -18.38 18.08 17.50
C ASN A 600 -19.66 18.91 17.38
N GLN A 601 -20.58 18.53 16.49
CA GLN A 601 -21.88 19.21 16.36
C GLN A 601 -22.72 19.06 17.65
N VAL A 602 -22.70 17.90 18.29
CA VAL A 602 -23.36 17.70 19.59
C VAL A 602 -22.77 18.62 20.65
N GLU A 603 -21.44 18.76 20.71
CA GLU A 603 -20.78 19.66 21.66
C GLU A 603 -21.22 21.12 21.45
N GLU A 604 -21.20 21.61 20.20
CA GLU A 604 -21.67 22.97 19.86
C GLU A 604 -23.14 23.19 20.24
N LEU A 605 -24.00 22.18 20.02
CA LEU A 605 -25.42 22.28 20.38
C LEU A 605 -25.65 22.22 21.89
N LEU A 606 -24.84 21.48 22.65
CA LEU A 606 -24.89 21.48 24.12
C LEU A 606 -24.48 22.84 24.68
N ASP A 607 -23.42 23.46 24.14
CA ASP A 607 -23.05 24.84 24.48
C ASP A 607 -24.21 25.79 24.20
N ARG A 608 -24.91 25.63 23.07
CA ARG A 608 -26.09 26.44 22.73
C ARG A 608 -27.27 26.23 23.68
N VAL A 609 -27.49 24.99 24.14
CA VAL A 609 -28.50 24.66 25.15
C VAL A 609 -28.18 25.36 26.47
N GLU A 610 -26.92 25.37 26.89
CA GLU A 610 -26.46 26.06 28.11
C GLU A 610 -26.67 27.58 27.99
N GLU A 611 -26.25 28.19 26.86
CA GLU A 611 -26.48 29.62 26.60
C GLU A 611 -27.96 30.03 26.70
N LEU A 612 -28.86 29.24 26.11
CA LEU A 612 -30.30 29.51 26.17
C LEU A 612 -30.85 29.33 27.58
N ARG A 613 -30.34 28.35 28.33
CA ARG A 613 -30.73 28.14 29.74
C ARG A 613 -30.36 29.35 30.58
N ASP A 614 -29.13 29.85 30.44
CA ASP A 614 -28.64 31.05 31.11
C ASP A 614 -29.48 32.29 30.75
N GLU A 615 -29.81 32.45 29.46
CA GLU A 615 -30.66 33.55 29.01
C GLU A 615 -32.05 33.51 29.66
N ILE A 616 -32.67 32.33 29.70
CA ILE A 616 -33.99 32.14 30.32
C ILE A 616 -33.93 32.40 31.83
N GLU A 617 -32.86 31.95 32.51
CA GLU A 617 -32.66 32.21 33.94
C GLU A 617 -32.47 33.70 34.23
N ASP A 618 -31.69 34.41 33.41
CA ASP A 618 -31.52 35.86 33.49
C ASP A 618 -32.86 36.61 33.30
N LEU A 619 -33.68 36.18 32.35
CA LEU A 619 -35.02 36.73 32.13
C LEU A 619 -35.93 36.46 33.34
N ALA A 620 -35.89 35.24 33.89
CA ALA A 620 -36.63 34.88 35.09
C ALA A 620 -36.22 35.74 36.30
N GLU A 621 -34.91 35.99 36.47
CA GLU A 621 -34.42 36.83 37.55
C GLU A 621 -34.83 38.29 37.37
N LYS A 622 -34.77 38.83 36.14
CA LYS A 622 -35.27 40.18 35.83
C LYS A 622 -36.77 40.31 36.14
N ALA A 623 -37.58 39.35 35.71
CA ALA A 623 -39.01 39.31 35.99
C ALA A 623 -39.28 39.27 37.50
N ARG A 624 -38.54 38.43 38.25
CA ARG A 624 -38.67 38.32 39.71
C ARG A 624 -38.25 39.61 40.43
N LYS A 625 -37.13 40.25 40.04
CA LYS A 625 -36.67 41.52 40.63
C LYS A 625 -37.64 42.67 40.39
N ALA A 626 -38.33 42.67 39.25
CA ALA A 626 -39.39 43.64 38.96
C ALA A 626 -40.72 43.32 39.68
N GLY A 627 -40.87 42.14 40.28
CA GLY A 627 -42.13 41.67 40.84
C GLY A 627 -43.17 41.28 39.79
N MET A 628 -42.72 41.01 38.55
CA MET A 628 -43.56 40.74 37.37
C MET A 628 -43.50 39.27 36.93
N LEU A 629 -43.14 38.35 37.82
CA LEU A 629 -43.22 36.91 37.53
C LEU A 629 -44.69 36.46 37.55
N THR A 630 -45.40 36.69 36.45
CA THR A 630 -46.79 36.27 36.27
C THR A 630 -46.88 34.76 36.02
N GLU A 631 -48.08 34.19 36.18
CA GLU A 631 -48.32 32.77 35.87
C GLU A 631 -47.96 32.45 34.40
N ASP A 632 -48.25 33.36 33.47
CA ASP A 632 -47.94 33.18 32.04
C ASP A 632 -46.42 33.19 31.77
N ILE A 633 -45.68 34.14 32.37
CA ILE A 633 -44.21 34.19 32.23
C ILE A 633 -43.58 32.96 32.87
N GLN A 634 -44.06 32.55 34.05
CA GLN A 634 -43.56 31.36 34.73
C GLN A 634 -43.84 30.09 33.93
N ALA A 635 -45.04 29.95 33.35
CA ALA A 635 -45.39 28.80 32.51
C ALA A 635 -44.51 28.72 31.26
N ALA A 636 -44.26 29.85 30.59
CA ALA A 636 -43.37 29.89 29.43
C ALA A 636 -41.92 29.53 29.78
N ILE A 637 -41.41 30.02 30.92
CA ILE A 637 -40.09 29.64 31.44
C ILE A 637 -40.01 28.14 31.73
N GLU A 638 -41.00 27.59 32.44
CA GLU A 638 -41.04 26.15 32.77
C GLU A 638 -41.11 25.28 31.50
N GLU A 639 -41.90 25.68 30.51
CA GLU A 639 -41.98 25.00 29.20
C GLU A 639 -40.65 25.03 28.45
N ALA A 640 -39.99 26.21 28.39
CA ALA A 640 -38.72 26.37 27.72
C ALA A 640 -37.62 25.52 28.36
N LEU A 641 -37.53 25.52 29.70
CA LEU A 641 -36.56 24.70 30.43
C LEU A 641 -36.81 23.20 30.23
N GLN A 642 -38.07 22.76 30.22
CA GLN A 642 -38.41 21.36 29.96
C GLN A 642 -38.01 20.92 28.54
N LYS A 643 -38.15 21.78 27.53
CA LYS A 643 -37.70 21.50 26.16
C LYS A 643 -36.18 21.45 26.06
N LEU A 644 -35.45 22.29 26.80
CA LEU A 644 -33.98 22.21 26.88
C LEU A 644 -33.52 20.89 27.50
N ASP A 645 -34.15 20.43 28.60
CA ASP A 645 -33.84 19.10 29.18
C ASP A 645 -34.08 17.96 28.17
N GLN A 646 -35.10 18.08 27.31
CA GLN A 646 -35.36 17.11 26.24
C GLN A 646 -34.32 17.18 25.12
N ALA A 647 -33.95 18.38 24.69
CA ALA A 647 -32.90 18.59 23.69
C ALA A 647 -31.56 18.01 24.16
N GLU A 648 -31.18 18.27 25.42
CA GLU A 648 -29.98 17.71 26.05
C GLU A 648 -30.01 16.17 26.03
N SER A 649 -31.12 15.56 26.42
CA SER A 649 -31.28 14.09 26.38
C SER A 649 -31.17 13.52 24.95
N LEU A 650 -31.69 14.20 23.93
CA LEU A 650 -31.57 13.78 22.53
C LEU A 650 -30.12 13.90 22.04
N LEU A 651 -29.40 14.95 22.44
CA LEU A 651 -27.99 15.15 22.13
C LEU A 651 -27.10 14.08 22.79
N GLU A 652 -27.38 13.71 24.03
CA GLU A 652 -26.70 12.59 24.70
C GLU A 652 -26.94 11.25 23.98
N GLU A 653 -28.19 10.98 23.56
CA GLU A 653 -28.54 9.80 22.77
C GLU A 653 -27.81 9.79 21.42
N ALA A 654 -27.80 10.94 20.72
CA ALA A 654 -27.09 11.12 19.46
C ALA A 654 -25.58 10.85 19.60
N ALA A 655 -24.95 11.35 20.67
CA ALA A 655 -23.54 11.10 20.94
C ALA A 655 -23.26 9.61 21.21
N SER A 656 -24.16 8.89 21.89
CA SER A 656 -24.04 7.45 22.06
C SER A 656 -24.12 6.72 20.72
N LEU A 657 -25.13 7.03 19.91
CA LEU A 657 -25.34 6.42 18.59
C LEU A 657 -24.15 6.67 17.65
N ALA A 658 -23.61 7.90 17.64
CA ALA A 658 -22.43 8.24 16.84
C ALA A 658 -21.19 7.43 17.27
N ARG A 659 -20.98 7.21 18.57
CA ARG A 659 -19.88 6.36 19.09
C ARG A 659 -20.05 4.89 18.74
N ASP A 660 -21.29 4.43 18.70
CA ASP A 660 -21.64 3.06 18.30
C ASP A 660 -21.61 2.86 16.77
N GLY A 661 -21.45 3.95 16.00
CA GLY A 661 -21.38 3.93 14.54
C GLY A 661 -22.72 4.02 13.83
N ASP A 662 -23.83 4.25 14.54
CA ASP A 662 -25.13 4.51 13.92
C ASP A 662 -25.30 6.00 13.58
N ILE A 663 -24.62 6.39 12.50
CA ILE A 663 -24.51 7.79 12.04
C ILE A 663 -25.87 8.37 11.63
N GLU A 664 -26.73 7.57 11.01
CA GLU A 664 -28.03 8.04 10.49
C GLU A 664 -29.00 8.32 11.63
N SER A 665 -29.12 7.38 12.59
CA SER A 665 -29.94 7.61 13.77
C SER A 665 -29.40 8.77 14.61
N ALA A 666 -28.07 8.92 14.74
CA ALA A 666 -27.46 10.07 15.41
C ALA A 666 -27.81 11.41 14.73
N ARG A 667 -27.73 11.49 13.39
CA ARG A 667 -28.14 12.68 12.62
C ARG A 667 -29.61 13.02 12.83
N GLN A 668 -30.49 12.01 12.85
CA GLN A 668 -31.91 12.22 13.11
C GLN A 668 -32.13 12.85 14.49
N LYS A 669 -31.48 12.31 15.52
CA LYS A 669 -31.59 12.82 16.90
C LYS A 669 -31.05 14.24 17.06
N ILE A 670 -29.95 14.56 16.40
CA ILE A 670 -29.44 15.93 16.31
C ILE A 670 -30.46 16.85 15.64
N GLY A 671 -31.10 16.42 14.54
CA GLY A 671 -32.17 17.18 13.89
C GLY A 671 -33.35 17.47 14.82
N GLU A 672 -33.84 16.46 15.54
CA GLU A 672 -34.90 16.62 16.54
C GLU A 672 -34.50 17.58 17.67
N ALA A 673 -33.23 17.52 18.12
CA ALA A 673 -32.71 18.45 19.14
C ALA A 673 -32.61 19.89 18.62
N ILE A 674 -32.18 20.08 17.37
CA ILE A 674 -32.12 21.41 16.73
C ILE A 674 -33.52 22.03 16.67
N ASP A 675 -34.53 21.28 16.24
CA ASP A 675 -35.91 21.77 16.18
C ASP A 675 -36.39 22.27 17.57
N LEU A 676 -36.07 21.54 18.64
CA LEU A 676 -36.39 21.94 20.02
C LEU A 676 -35.60 23.19 20.45
N ILE A 677 -34.30 23.27 20.13
CA ILE A 677 -33.45 24.43 20.44
C ILE A 677 -33.97 25.70 19.75
N GLU A 678 -34.37 25.59 18.48
CA GLU A 678 -34.97 26.71 17.75
C GLU A 678 -36.31 27.14 18.35
N GLU A 679 -37.17 26.18 18.73
CA GLU A 679 -38.44 26.47 19.41
C GLU A 679 -38.21 27.18 20.76
N VAL A 680 -37.22 26.73 21.54
CA VAL A 680 -36.84 27.38 22.80
C VAL A 680 -36.30 28.79 22.55
N ALA A 681 -35.47 29.01 21.53
CA ALA A 681 -34.97 30.34 21.19
C ALA A 681 -36.12 31.31 20.86
N SER A 682 -37.16 30.84 20.14
CA SER A 682 -38.38 31.63 19.91
C SER A 682 -39.11 31.91 21.23
N THR A 683 -39.27 30.89 22.07
CA THR A 683 -39.95 31.02 23.37
C THR A 683 -39.20 31.99 24.31
N ALA A 684 -37.86 31.97 24.31
CA ALA A 684 -37.04 32.90 25.07
C ALA A 684 -37.24 34.36 24.60
N SER A 685 -37.36 34.58 23.29
CA SER A 685 -37.71 35.89 22.75
C SER A 685 -39.10 36.34 23.19
N GLU A 686 -40.09 35.43 23.19
CA GLU A 686 -41.45 35.73 23.67
C GLU A 686 -41.46 36.06 25.17
N ILE A 687 -40.72 35.30 26.00
CA ILE A 687 -40.55 35.58 27.43
C ILE A 687 -39.94 36.97 27.61
N ARG A 688 -38.90 37.32 26.84
CA ARG A 688 -38.28 38.64 26.89
C ARG A 688 -39.30 39.73 26.61
N ASP A 689 -40.06 39.62 25.53
CA ASP A 689 -41.08 40.60 25.14
C ASP A 689 -42.16 40.75 26.23
N MET A 690 -42.61 39.63 26.81
CA MET A 690 -43.56 39.63 27.93
C MET A 690 -43.00 40.34 29.16
N VAL A 691 -41.74 40.07 29.52
CA VAL A 691 -41.07 40.70 30.67
C VAL A 691 -40.88 42.20 30.43
N GLU A 692 -40.40 42.60 29.25
CA GLU A 692 -40.21 44.00 28.90
C GLU A 692 -41.53 44.77 28.91
N GLN A 693 -42.59 44.20 28.35
CA GLN A 693 -43.93 44.81 28.37
C GLN A 693 -44.45 44.94 29.81
N ALA A 694 -44.37 43.87 30.60
CA ALA A 694 -44.85 43.87 31.97
C ALA A 694 -44.11 44.92 32.84
N VAL A 695 -42.78 45.02 32.68
CA VAL A 695 -41.97 46.05 33.35
C VAL A 695 -42.36 47.45 32.87
N GLY A 696 -42.58 47.64 31.56
CA GLY A 696 -43.03 48.91 30.98
C GLY A 696 -44.37 49.38 31.56
N ASP A 697 -45.37 48.49 31.57
CA ASP A 697 -46.71 48.77 32.10
C ASP A 697 -46.65 49.16 33.59
N LEU A 698 -45.81 48.48 34.38
CA LEU A 698 -45.60 48.82 35.80
C LEU A 698 -44.94 50.18 35.98
N ILE A 699 -43.95 50.54 35.15
CA ILE A 699 -43.31 51.86 35.20
C ILE A 699 -44.33 52.97 34.92
N GLU A 700 -45.23 52.78 33.95
CA GLU A 700 -46.30 53.74 33.67
C GLU A 700 -47.27 53.88 34.85
N GLU A 701 -47.66 52.78 35.49
CA GLU A 701 -48.52 52.79 36.69
C GLU A 701 -47.85 53.54 37.85
N LEU A 702 -46.57 53.26 38.13
CA LEU A 702 -45.83 53.92 39.20
C LEU A 702 -45.63 55.42 38.92
N HIS A 703 -45.40 55.83 37.67
CA HIS A 703 -45.39 57.25 37.30
C HIS A 703 -46.76 57.91 37.55
N HIS A 704 -47.86 57.21 37.27
CA HIS A 704 -49.20 57.72 37.56
C HIS A 704 -49.42 57.92 39.07
N MET A 705 -49.02 56.95 39.89
CA MET A 705 -49.07 57.06 41.36
C MET A 705 -48.22 58.23 41.88
N ILE A 706 -47.01 58.43 41.33
CA ILE A 706 -46.15 59.55 41.70
C ILE A 706 -46.85 60.90 41.44
N GLU A 707 -47.51 61.04 40.29
CA GLU A 707 -48.21 62.28 39.95
C GLU A 707 -49.42 62.53 40.86
N GLU A 708 -50.18 61.48 41.20
CA GLU A 708 -51.29 61.57 42.16
C GLU A 708 -50.81 62.01 43.55
N LEU A 709 -49.72 61.40 44.05
CA LEU A 709 -49.12 61.77 45.33
C LEU A 709 -48.55 63.20 45.32
N ARG A 710 -47.99 63.66 44.19
CA ARG A 710 -47.55 65.06 44.01
C ARG A 710 -48.73 66.03 44.05
N GLU A 711 -49.86 65.69 43.43
CA GLU A 711 -51.08 66.49 43.51
C GLU A 711 -51.61 66.56 44.96
N LYS A 712 -51.65 65.43 45.67
CA LYS A 712 -52.01 65.37 47.10
C LYS A 712 -51.07 66.23 47.96
N ALA A 713 -49.76 66.17 47.72
CA ALA A 713 -48.78 67.01 48.40
C ALA A 713 -49.03 68.51 48.17
N ALA A 714 -49.39 68.90 46.95
CA ALA A 714 -49.73 70.28 46.61
C ALA A 714 -51.03 70.75 47.31
N GLU A 715 -52.05 69.88 47.39
CA GLU A 715 -53.29 70.17 48.13
C GLU A 715 -53.03 70.36 49.63
N LEU A 716 -52.28 69.44 50.25
CA LEU A 716 -51.91 69.54 51.67
C LEU A 716 -51.10 70.80 51.95
N ASN A 717 -50.17 71.19 51.07
CA ASN A 717 -49.44 72.46 51.18
C ASN A 717 -50.37 73.68 51.11
N SER A 718 -51.39 73.66 50.25
CA SER A 718 -52.40 74.71 50.16
C SER A 718 -53.26 74.78 51.44
N LYS A 719 -53.63 73.62 52.00
CA LYS A 719 -54.34 73.50 53.30
C LYS A 719 -53.47 74.04 54.44
N ALA A 720 -52.19 73.67 54.49
CA ALA A 720 -51.20 74.17 55.43
C ALA A 720 -51.10 75.71 55.38
N ALA A 721 -50.96 76.30 54.20
CA ALA A 721 -50.87 77.76 54.04
C ALA A 721 -52.14 78.49 54.54
N LYS A 722 -53.33 77.94 54.28
CA LYS A 722 -54.61 78.49 54.78
C LYS A 722 -54.71 78.40 56.31
N LEU A 723 -54.36 77.26 56.89
CA LEU A 723 -54.35 77.05 58.35
C LEU A 723 -53.32 77.94 59.02
N GLU A 724 -52.15 78.15 58.40
CA GLU A 724 -51.07 78.97 58.95
C GLU A 724 -51.48 80.44 59.02
N ALA A 725 -52.09 80.95 57.94
CA ALA A 725 -52.64 82.30 57.91
C ALA A 725 -53.72 82.50 59.00
N LYS A 726 -54.50 81.46 59.30
CA LYS A 726 -55.49 81.49 60.39
C LYS A 726 -54.82 81.42 61.78
N ALA A 727 -53.87 80.51 61.98
CA ALA A 727 -53.13 80.35 63.23
C ALA A 727 -52.37 81.62 63.62
N ARG A 728 -51.69 82.27 62.66
CA ARG A 728 -50.99 83.54 62.88
C ARG A 728 -51.94 84.68 63.27
N ARG A 729 -53.18 84.69 62.76
CA ARG A 729 -54.20 85.68 63.17
C ARG A 729 -54.69 85.44 64.60
N MET A 730 -54.77 84.17 65.01
CA MET A 730 -55.23 83.77 66.34
C MET A 730 -54.10 83.79 67.39
N GLY A 731 -52.83 83.81 66.96
CA GLY A 731 -51.67 83.75 67.85
C GLY A 731 -51.45 82.36 68.46
N ASP A 732 -52.00 81.29 67.86
CA ASP A 732 -51.81 79.93 68.35
C ASP A 732 -50.49 79.35 67.82
N ASN A 733 -49.46 79.42 68.65
CA ASN A 733 -48.12 78.94 68.31
C ASN A 733 -48.03 77.42 68.16
N GLU A 734 -48.91 76.65 68.81
CA GLU A 734 -48.86 75.19 68.72
C GLU A 734 -49.53 74.73 67.41
N ALA A 735 -50.59 75.41 66.97
CA ALA A 735 -51.13 75.21 65.63
C ALA A 735 -50.07 75.56 64.55
N ILE A 736 -49.27 76.60 64.74
CA ILE A 736 -48.14 76.92 63.85
C ILE A 736 -47.12 75.78 63.85
N ARG A 737 -46.74 75.24 65.02
CA ARG A 737 -45.78 74.12 65.10
C ARG A 737 -46.27 72.87 64.37
N LEU A 738 -47.54 72.50 64.55
CA LEU A 738 -48.13 71.35 63.84
C LEU A 738 -48.14 71.55 62.32
N ILE A 739 -48.36 72.78 61.85
CA ILE A 739 -48.31 73.10 60.42
C ILE A 739 -46.88 73.07 59.88
N GLU A 740 -45.89 73.53 60.66
CA GLU A 740 -44.47 73.41 60.30
C GLU A 740 -44.02 71.95 60.23
N GLU A 741 -44.45 71.11 61.19
CA GLU A 741 -44.24 69.65 61.16
C GLU A 741 -44.86 69.04 59.89
N ALA A 742 -46.11 69.40 59.56
CA ALA A 742 -46.77 68.93 58.33
C ALA A 742 -46.03 69.36 57.06
N ARG A 743 -45.58 70.62 56.97
CA ARG A 743 -44.79 71.11 55.83
C ARG A 743 -43.46 70.39 55.70
N SER A 744 -42.81 70.06 56.81
CA SER A 744 -41.58 69.27 56.81
C SER A 744 -41.83 67.88 56.22
N LYS A 745 -42.91 67.22 56.63
CA LYS A 745 -43.31 65.90 56.12
C LYS A 745 -43.68 65.94 54.63
N ILE A 746 -44.39 66.96 54.17
CA ILE A 746 -44.69 67.15 52.74
C ILE A 746 -43.39 67.35 51.93
N ALA A 747 -42.42 68.09 52.45
CA ALA A 747 -41.14 68.29 51.77
C ALA A 747 -40.34 66.99 51.65
N GLU A 748 -40.29 66.19 52.72
CA GLU A 748 -39.65 64.87 52.73
C GLU A 748 -40.33 63.90 51.76
N ALA A 749 -41.67 63.92 51.68
CA ALA A 749 -42.42 63.12 50.71
C ALA A 749 -42.09 63.51 49.25
N LEU A 750 -41.98 64.82 48.95
CA LEU A 750 -41.63 65.29 47.60
C LEU A 750 -40.21 64.89 47.20
N GLU A 751 -39.27 64.84 48.15
CA GLU A 751 -37.92 64.33 47.93
C GLU A 751 -37.97 62.84 47.58
N LYS A 752 -38.71 62.04 48.35
CA LYS A 752 -38.91 60.60 48.07
C LYS A 752 -39.56 60.33 46.71
N LEU A 753 -40.55 61.13 46.31
CA LEU A 753 -41.14 61.01 44.97
C LEU A 753 -40.16 61.39 43.86
N GLN A 754 -39.20 62.27 44.11
CA GLN A 754 -38.14 62.56 43.14
C GLN A 754 -37.13 61.40 43.06
N ASP A 755 -36.71 60.84 44.20
CA ASP A 755 -35.86 59.66 44.25
C ASP A 755 -36.50 58.48 43.49
N ALA A 756 -37.82 58.30 43.64
CA ALA A 756 -38.57 57.28 42.91
C ALA A 756 -38.52 57.49 41.38
N ILE A 757 -38.67 58.73 40.88
CA ILE A 757 -38.53 59.03 39.44
C ILE A 757 -37.12 58.72 38.95
N ASP A 758 -36.10 59.12 39.71
CA ASP A 758 -34.72 58.90 39.35
C ASP A 758 -34.41 57.39 39.29
N LYS A 759 -34.98 56.59 40.20
CA LYS A 759 -34.89 55.12 40.22
C LYS A 759 -35.67 54.44 39.10
N LEU A 760 -36.86 54.92 38.73
CA LEU A 760 -37.59 54.42 37.57
C LEU A 760 -36.81 54.69 36.29
N SER A 761 -36.17 55.86 36.20
CA SER A 761 -35.33 56.23 35.05
C SER A 761 -34.07 55.37 34.92
N SER A 762 -33.59 54.76 36.01
CA SER A 762 -32.47 53.83 36.01
C SER A 762 -32.87 52.35 35.97
N GLY A 763 -34.18 52.03 35.95
CA GLY A 763 -34.70 50.66 35.90
C GLY A 763 -34.84 49.97 37.27
N SER A 764 -34.61 50.67 38.38
CA SER A 764 -34.73 50.13 39.74
C SER A 764 -36.18 50.18 40.25
N VAL A 765 -37.06 49.40 39.60
CA VAL A 765 -38.52 49.44 39.84
C VAL A 765 -38.92 49.12 41.29
N SER A 766 -38.30 48.10 41.90
CA SER A 766 -38.58 47.74 43.31
C SER A 766 -38.25 48.87 44.27
N GLU A 767 -37.10 49.52 44.09
CA GLU A 767 -36.67 50.61 44.99
C GLU A 767 -37.52 51.86 44.80
N ALA A 768 -37.99 52.12 43.58
CA ALA A 768 -38.92 53.21 43.30
C ALA A 768 -40.26 52.98 43.99
N ARG A 769 -40.76 51.73 43.97
CA ARG A 769 -42.00 51.35 44.68
C ARG A 769 -41.88 51.57 46.19
N ASP A 770 -40.74 51.24 46.78
CA ASP A 770 -40.49 51.48 48.21
C ASP A 770 -40.47 52.98 48.55
N ASP A 771 -39.88 53.83 47.71
CA ASP A 771 -39.89 55.28 47.91
C ASP A 771 -41.28 55.89 47.73
N ILE A 772 -42.08 55.39 46.78
CA ILE A 772 -43.49 55.77 46.60
C ILE A 772 -44.28 55.45 47.86
N SER A 773 -44.13 54.23 48.41
CA SER A 773 -44.79 53.82 49.65
C SER A 773 -44.39 54.72 50.83
N GLN A 774 -43.09 55.05 50.96
CA GLN A 774 -42.62 55.97 52.01
C GLN A 774 -43.18 57.39 51.84
N ALA A 775 -43.28 57.88 50.60
CA ALA A 775 -43.88 59.17 50.32
C ALA A 775 -45.37 59.22 50.68
N GLU A 776 -46.11 58.13 50.41
CA GLU A 776 -47.51 58.00 50.78
C GLU A 776 -47.70 58.08 52.31
N ASP A 777 -46.92 57.32 53.07
CA ASP A 777 -46.93 57.34 54.55
C ASP A 777 -46.66 58.76 55.11
N LEU A 778 -45.66 59.45 54.56
CA LEU A 778 -45.31 60.82 54.96
C LEU A 778 -46.43 61.84 54.67
N LEU A 779 -47.15 61.67 53.55
CA LEU A 779 -48.29 62.52 53.21
C LEU A 779 -49.49 62.25 54.11
N GLU A 780 -49.72 61.01 54.52
CA GLU A 780 -50.74 60.66 55.51
C GLU A 780 -50.43 61.28 56.88
N GLU A 781 -49.18 61.18 57.36
CA GLU A 781 -48.75 61.85 58.59
C GLU A 781 -48.93 63.38 58.51
N ALA A 782 -48.58 63.99 57.36
CA ALA A 782 -48.75 65.42 57.16
C ALA A 782 -50.23 65.83 57.22
N GLU A 783 -51.12 65.02 56.63
CA GLU A 783 -52.55 65.25 56.67
C GLU A 783 -53.10 65.20 58.10
N GLU A 784 -52.69 64.20 58.88
CA GLU A 784 -53.08 64.07 60.29
C GLU A 784 -52.68 65.31 61.11
N LYS A 785 -51.45 65.79 60.93
CA LYS A 785 -50.95 67.01 61.58
C LYS A 785 -51.75 68.25 61.20
N LEU A 786 -52.13 68.38 59.93
CA LEU A 786 -52.97 69.49 59.46
C LEU A 786 -54.39 69.42 60.03
N ASP A 787 -54.94 68.21 60.22
CA ASP A 787 -56.25 68.05 60.84
C ASP A 787 -56.22 68.34 62.34
N GLN A 788 -55.16 67.93 63.05
CA GLN A 788 -54.93 68.33 64.45
C GLN A 788 -54.84 69.86 64.57
N ALA A 789 -54.08 70.52 63.69
CA ALA A 789 -53.97 71.98 63.67
C ALA A 789 -55.33 72.64 63.36
N LYS A 790 -56.11 72.07 62.44
CA LYS A 790 -57.43 72.58 62.07
C LYS A 790 -58.44 72.49 63.21
N GLU A 791 -58.44 71.39 63.94
CA GLU A 791 -59.33 71.17 65.08
C GLU A 791 -59.01 72.15 66.21
N ARG A 792 -57.72 72.33 66.50
CA ARG A 792 -57.26 73.31 67.48
C ARG A 792 -57.63 74.76 67.13
N LEU A 793 -57.71 75.09 65.84
CA LEU A 793 -58.17 76.40 65.36
C LEU A 793 -59.70 76.54 65.30
N ARG A 794 -60.46 75.48 65.60
CA ARG A 794 -61.93 75.51 65.72
C ARG A 794 -62.38 75.69 67.17
N GLU A 795 -61.63 75.13 68.11
CA GLU A 795 -61.68 75.45 69.55
C GLU A 795 -61.25 76.91 69.81
#